data_AF-A0A3D0CU52-F1
#
_entry.id   AF-A0A3D0CU52-F1
#
_cell.length_a   1.000
_cell.length_b   1.000
_cell.length_c   1.000
_cell.angle_alpha   90.00
_cell.angle_beta   90.00
_cell.angle_gamma   90.00
#
_symmetry.space_group_name_H-M   'P 1'
#
loop_
_entity.id
_entity.type
_entity.pdbx_description
1 polymer ?
#
loop_
_entity_poly.entity_id
_entity_poly.type
_entity_poly.pdbx_seq_one_letter_code
_entity_poly.pdbx_strand_id
1 'polypeptide(L)'
;GLGGCGSAAPAPTNEKIVPYVKQPEEIIPGKPLFFATAMPLAGFVSGVLVESHEGRPTKIEGNPDHPASLGATDAFAQASILTMYDPDRSQVVARAGRISTWSAFFNEVDLALQAQQAGRGAGLRILTETVTSPTLAHQLQALLARFPSARWHQYEPAGRDAARAGARLAFGEAIHTYYRVDKADVILALDAEFLASGPGSVRYARDFAGGRRVRTGHAEMNRLYAIESTPSVTGAMADHRLAVRPSDIDSVTRAIAQELGVPVQPAAPVTLNASQARWVAALARDLIHHRGSSLVVPGDQQPPAVHALAHAMNRALGNAGQTVIYTDPVEADPVDQVESLRELVRDIEAGRVAILVIIGGNPAFTAPADLRFADSLSKVALRVHLSLYEDETSALCHWQIPEAHYLEAWSDGRAYDGTVSIIQPLIAPLYGGKTAHEVIAALMEGPDTSAYDIVRDYWKSRTNVKDFELFWQTALHDGLIAGTACPPKSVALKQGSGTQAPSNTAQRAVPPVPRSHEAKSLEIIFRPDPTIFDGRFANNGWLQELPKPLTKLAWDNAALMSPATAERLGLSYRIGWTGGEHGTVYADLIELHYRGRMMRAPAWIVPGHADDCVTIHYGYGRTKAGKVGSGAGFNVYAIMTSDAPLGAPGLAINKTGEQYPLACTQFHHSIEGRHLARAGTIEQYLKHPAFAQEVEPEPPQQLSLYPGFQYDGYAWGMAIDLNACTGCGVCVVACQAENNSPIVGKAEVRRGREMHWLRIDRYYQGGPDNPQTVHQPVLCMHCENAPCELVCPVGATNHSAEGLNDMVYNRCVGTRYCSNNCPYKVRRFNFLQYSDFTAPSLKLLRNPNVTVRSRGVMEKCTYCMQRINAARIAAEKDDRQIRDGEIATACQAACPSQAIVFGNINDPDSRVSTLKAESLNYGLLTGLNTRPRTTYLAKLRNPNAEIESE
;
A
#
# COMPACT_ATOMS: atom_id res chain seq x y z
N GLY A 1 5.03 27.03 28.44
CA GLY A 1 4.63 25.65 28.79
C GLY A 1 5.78 24.97 29.53
N LEU A 2 5.56 23.80 30.14
CA LEU A 2 6.57 23.04 30.90
C LEU A 2 7.90 22.76 30.13
N GLY A 3 7.92 22.87 28.80
CA GLY A 3 9.16 22.85 28.00
C GLY A 3 10.08 24.07 28.22
N GLY A 4 9.50 25.26 28.46
CA GLY A 4 10.26 26.48 28.77
C GLY A 4 10.89 26.48 30.17
N CYS A 5 10.46 25.57 31.06
CA CYS A 5 11.09 25.37 32.37
C CYS A 5 12.19 24.28 32.34
N GLY A 6 12.39 23.60 31.19
CA GLY A 6 13.39 22.53 31.04
C GLY A 6 14.72 22.98 30.43
N SER A 7 14.76 24.15 29.78
CA SER A 7 15.99 24.73 29.21
C SER A 7 16.47 25.88 30.09
N ALA A 8 17.28 25.57 31.11
CA ALA A 8 17.96 26.56 31.93
C ALA A 8 19.18 27.21 31.23
N ALA A 9 19.34 27.04 29.92
CA ALA A 9 20.41 27.61 29.12
C ALA A 9 19.85 28.39 27.94
N PRO A 10 20.48 29.51 27.50
CA PRO A 10 20.18 30.11 26.20
C PRO A 10 20.28 29.04 25.10
N ALA A 11 19.64 29.26 23.95
CA ALA A 11 19.89 28.47 22.75
C ALA A 11 21.40 28.26 22.62
N PRO A 12 21.89 27.02 22.35
CA PRO A 12 23.32 26.74 22.41
C PRO A 12 24.07 27.78 21.59
N THR A 13 24.93 28.56 22.25
CA THR A 13 25.55 29.78 21.69
C THR A 13 26.50 29.51 20.50
N ASN A 14 26.62 28.25 20.08
CA ASN A 14 27.61 27.74 19.14
C ASN A 14 26.97 26.97 17.97
N GLU A 15 25.72 27.24 17.59
CA GLU A 15 25.16 26.70 16.33
C GLU A 15 26.00 27.16 15.13
N LYS A 16 26.49 26.21 14.33
CA LYS A 16 27.38 26.48 13.19
C LYS A 16 26.59 26.45 11.89
N ILE A 17 26.75 27.48 11.06
CA ILE A 17 26.32 27.48 9.66
C ILE A 17 27.53 27.07 8.82
N VAL A 18 27.39 25.98 8.07
CA VAL A 18 28.48 25.42 7.25
C VAL A 18 28.08 25.48 5.78
N PRO A 19 28.67 26.38 4.97
CA PRO A 19 28.39 26.45 3.53
C PRO A 19 29.09 25.31 2.79
N TYR A 20 28.67 25.07 1.55
CA TYR A 20 29.38 24.17 0.64
C TYR A 20 30.81 24.64 0.39
N VAL A 21 31.77 23.70 0.39
CA VAL A 21 33.13 23.97 -0.09
C VAL A 21 33.14 24.19 -1.60
N LYS A 22 32.37 23.37 -2.33
CA LYS A 22 32.08 23.52 -3.76
C LYS A 22 30.58 23.34 -3.94
N GLN A 23 29.87 24.43 -4.14
CA GLN A 23 28.42 24.41 -4.33
C GLN A 23 28.08 23.87 -5.73
N PRO A 24 27.18 22.87 -5.85
CA PRO A 24 26.62 22.47 -7.14
C PRO A 24 25.80 23.61 -7.75
N GLU A 25 25.84 23.75 -9.07
CA GLU A 25 25.20 24.87 -9.78
C GLU A 25 23.68 24.87 -9.61
N GLU A 26 23.08 23.69 -9.57
CA GLU A 26 21.65 23.48 -9.49
C GLU A 26 21.09 23.65 -8.05
N ILE A 27 21.95 23.60 -7.03
CA ILE A 27 21.51 23.67 -5.62
C ILE A 27 21.52 25.11 -5.13
N ILE A 28 20.32 25.60 -4.79
CA ILE A 28 20.13 26.87 -4.08
C ILE A 28 19.65 26.53 -2.65
N PRO A 29 20.46 26.80 -1.59
CA PRO A 29 20.05 26.53 -0.22
C PRO A 29 18.70 27.18 0.14
N GLY A 30 17.80 26.40 0.73
CA GLY A 30 16.43 26.81 1.08
C GLY A 30 15.40 26.67 -0.04
N LYS A 31 15.81 26.24 -1.26
CA LYS A 31 14.87 25.85 -2.32
C LYS A 31 14.95 24.33 -2.54
N PRO A 32 13.82 23.61 -2.49
CA PRO A 32 13.81 22.20 -2.83
C PRO A 32 14.03 22.00 -4.34
N LEU A 33 14.64 20.87 -4.68
CA LEU A 33 14.70 20.31 -6.04
C LEU A 33 13.87 19.03 -6.08
N PHE A 34 13.26 18.73 -7.23
CA PHE A 34 12.52 17.48 -7.43
C PHE A 34 13.28 16.60 -8.43
N PHE A 35 13.50 15.34 -8.07
CA PHE A 35 14.15 14.35 -8.93
C PHE A 35 13.17 13.24 -9.31
N ALA A 36 13.13 12.86 -10.57
CA ALA A 36 12.27 11.79 -11.09
C ALA A 36 12.95 10.43 -10.96
N THR A 37 12.49 9.58 -10.05
CA THR A 37 13.02 8.23 -9.84
C THR A 37 11.88 7.23 -9.80
N ALA A 38 12.13 5.98 -9.45
CA ALA A 38 11.07 4.98 -9.34
C ALA A 38 11.25 4.11 -8.09
N MET A 39 10.16 3.86 -7.38
CA MET A 39 10.13 3.02 -6.19
C MET A 39 9.82 1.57 -6.59
N PRO A 40 10.71 0.61 -6.30
CA PRO A 40 10.48 -0.80 -6.56
C PRO A 40 9.63 -1.46 -5.47
N LEU A 41 8.65 -2.28 -5.86
CA LEU A 41 7.86 -3.13 -4.97
C LEU A 41 7.44 -4.40 -5.72
N ALA A 42 7.70 -5.57 -5.13
CA ALA A 42 7.38 -6.88 -5.71
C ALA A 42 7.88 -7.06 -7.16
N GLY A 43 9.06 -6.49 -7.44
CA GLY A 43 9.71 -6.52 -8.74
C GLY A 43 9.28 -5.43 -9.72
N PHE A 44 8.14 -4.76 -9.53
CA PHE A 44 7.67 -3.68 -10.42
C PHE A 44 8.06 -2.31 -9.87
N VAL A 45 8.04 -1.27 -10.71
CA VAL A 45 8.33 0.11 -10.27
C VAL A 45 7.15 1.06 -10.44
N SER A 46 7.01 1.98 -9.49
CA SER A 46 6.14 3.16 -9.60
C SER A 46 7.00 4.42 -9.67
N GLY A 47 6.84 5.22 -10.73
CA GLY A 47 7.55 6.48 -10.89
C GLY A 47 7.13 7.52 -9.85
N VAL A 48 8.11 8.14 -9.22
CA VAL A 48 7.94 9.12 -8.14
C VAL A 48 8.79 10.37 -8.41
N LEU A 49 8.33 11.52 -7.93
CA LEU A 49 9.11 12.74 -7.84
C LEU A 49 9.49 12.94 -6.38
N VAL A 50 10.78 12.98 -6.09
CA VAL A 50 11.26 13.06 -4.71
C VAL A 50 11.85 14.44 -4.47
N GLU A 51 11.29 15.12 -3.48
CA GLU A 51 11.75 16.42 -2.98
C GLU A 51 13.09 16.23 -2.27
N SER A 52 14.09 16.98 -2.71
CA SER A 52 15.46 17.00 -2.21
C SER A 52 15.80 18.39 -1.72
N HIS A 53 16.23 18.48 -0.47
CA HIS A 53 16.75 19.70 0.13
C HIS A 53 18.26 19.56 0.26
N GLU A 54 19.04 20.37 -0.46
CA GLU A 54 20.51 20.35 -0.34
C GLU A 54 21.16 18.95 -0.55
N GLY A 55 20.53 18.10 -1.37
CA GLY A 55 21.00 16.74 -1.66
C GLY A 55 20.50 15.65 -0.71
N ARG A 56 19.56 15.96 0.20
CA ARG A 56 18.86 14.94 1.00
C ARG A 56 17.38 14.84 0.61
N PRO A 57 16.89 13.64 0.26
CA PRO A 57 15.47 13.35 0.12
C PRO A 57 14.66 13.70 1.38
N THR A 58 13.50 14.33 1.25
CA THR A 58 12.64 14.68 2.41
C THR A 58 11.19 14.29 2.23
N LYS A 59 10.68 14.23 1.00
CA LYS A 59 9.29 13.88 0.71
C LYS A 59 9.22 13.20 -0.65
N ILE A 60 8.42 12.14 -0.74
CA ILE A 60 8.16 11.42 -1.99
C ILE A 60 6.78 11.83 -2.49
N GLU A 61 6.65 12.21 -3.76
CA GLU A 61 5.40 12.46 -4.48
C GLU A 61 5.32 11.55 -5.71
N GLY A 62 4.14 11.44 -6.33
CA GLY A 62 4.03 10.67 -7.56
C GLY A 62 4.56 11.43 -8.76
N ASN A 63 5.10 10.73 -9.75
CA ASN A 63 5.45 11.35 -11.03
C ASN A 63 4.18 11.51 -11.89
N PRO A 64 3.77 12.73 -12.29
CA PRO A 64 2.60 12.97 -13.13
C PRO A 64 2.69 12.34 -14.51
N ASP A 65 3.91 12.19 -15.05
CA ASP A 65 4.15 11.68 -16.39
C ASP A 65 4.26 10.14 -16.43
N HIS A 66 4.42 9.51 -15.26
CA HIS A 66 4.60 8.07 -15.18
C HIS A 66 3.24 7.31 -15.17
N PRO A 67 3.08 6.26 -16.00
CA PRO A 67 1.78 5.62 -16.23
C PRO A 67 1.20 4.91 -15.00
N ALA A 68 2.05 4.48 -14.06
CA ALA A 68 1.62 3.81 -12.83
C ALA A 68 1.08 4.78 -11.76
N SER A 69 1.61 6.00 -11.69
CA SER A 69 1.39 6.91 -10.55
C SER A 69 0.50 8.10 -10.89
N LEU A 70 0.63 8.70 -12.08
CA LEU A 70 -0.14 9.88 -12.50
C LEU A 70 -0.18 10.96 -11.39
N GLY A 71 0.99 11.21 -10.79
CA GLY A 71 1.18 12.24 -9.76
C GLY A 71 0.87 11.79 -8.32
N ALA A 72 0.35 10.57 -8.12
CA ALA A 72 0.05 10.01 -6.80
C ALA A 72 0.96 8.84 -6.42
N THR A 73 0.82 8.34 -5.20
CA THR A 73 1.64 7.24 -4.65
C THR A 73 0.77 6.23 -3.92
N ASP A 74 1.36 5.12 -3.49
CA ASP A 74 0.81 4.26 -2.45
C ASP A 74 1.41 4.61 -1.06
N ALA A 75 1.04 3.84 -0.04
CA ALA A 75 1.54 4.05 1.33
C ALA A 75 3.01 3.62 1.48
N PHE A 76 3.45 2.61 0.72
CA PHE A 76 4.82 2.08 0.78
C PHE A 76 5.83 3.07 0.20
N ALA A 77 5.51 3.67 -0.94
CA ALA A 77 6.30 4.73 -1.57
C ALA A 77 6.35 5.99 -0.69
N GLN A 78 5.27 6.38 -0.01
CA GLN A 78 5.33 7.49 0.96
C GLN A 78 6.24 7.15 2.15
N ALA A 79 6.20 5.92 2.64
CA ALA A 79 6.91 5.53 3.84
C ALA A 79 8.36 5.10 3.62
N SER A 80 8.76 4.77 2.39
CA SER A 80 10.11 4.31 2.06
C SER A 80 11.18 5.36 2.39
N ILE A 81 10.83 6.64 2.45
CA ILE A 81 11.74 7.70 2.91
C ILE A 81 12.15 7.50 4.39
N LEU A 82 11.23 7.05 5.25
CA LEU A 82 11.58 6.67 6.62
C LEU A 82 12.45 5.41 6.63
N THR A 83 12.14 4.43 5.77
CA THR A 83 12.99 3.23 5.62
C THR A 83 14.41 3.62 5.22
N MET A 84 14.60 4.60 4.32
CA MET A 84 15.92 5.09 3.91
C MET A 84 16.72 5.68 5.08
N TYR A 85 16.08 6.45 5.96
CA TYR A 85 16.70 7.07 7.13
C TYR A 85 16.62 6.23 8.42
N ASP A 86 16.13 4.99 8.33
CA ASP A 86 15.98 4.10 9.46
C ASP A 86 17.36 3.82 10.11
N PRO A 87 17.54 4.15 11.40
CA PRO A 87 18.82 3.96 12.07
C PRO A 87 19.24 2.49 12.23
N ASP A 88 18.31 1.54 12.06
CA ASP A 88 18.59 0.10 12.17
C ASP A 88 18.96 -0.55 10.83
N ARG A 89 19.06 0.22 9.73
CA ARG A 89 19.63 -0.28 8.47
C ARG A 89 21.01 -0.87 8.70
N SER A 90 21.35 -1.89 7.91
CA SER A 90 22.72 -2.42 7.88
C SER A 90 23.69 -1.31 7.46
N GLN A 91 24.76 -1.12 8.23
CA GLN A 91 25.69 0.00 8.04
C GLN A 91 27.09 -0.42 7.60
N VAL A 92 27.43 -1.69 7.73
CA VAL A 92 28.79 -2.20 7.49
C VAL A 92 28.74 -3.58 6.86
N VAL A 93 29.70 -3.87 5.99
CA VAL A 93 29.96 -5.24 5.52
C VAL A 93 30.36 -6.09 6.72
N ALA A 94 29.73 -7.25 6.87
CA ALA A 94 30.02 -8.16 7.97
C ALA A 94 30.30 -9.59 7.47
N ARG A 95 31.26 -10.25 8.12
CA ARG A 95 31.60 -11.67 7.93
C ARG A 95 31.40 -12.41 9.26
N ALA A 96 30.44 -13.34 9.29
CA ALA A 96 30.06 -14.10 10.49
C ALA A 96 29.82 -13.20 11.72
N GLY A 97 29.08 -12.10 11.53
CA GLY A 97 28.75 -11.13 12.58
C GLY A 97 29.88 -10.18 12.99
N ARG A 98 31.04 -10.20 12.31
CA ARG A 98 32.15 -9.28 12.57
C ARG A 98 32.31 -8.30 11.41
N ILE A 99 32.60 -7.04 11.72
CA ILE A 99 32.89 -6.00 10.71
C ILE A 99 34.02 -6.48 9.79
N SER A 100 33.82 -6.31 8.49
CA SER A 100 34.74 -6.67 7.43
C SER A 100 34.69 -5.62 6.31
N THR A 101 35.35 -5.89 5.19
CA THR A 101 35.44 -4.96 4.05
C THR A 101 34.87 -5.56 2.78
N TRP A 102 34.48 -4.70 1.85
CA TRP A 102 34.06 -5.10 0.51
C TRP A 102 35.14 -5.89 -0.24
N SER A 103 36.41 -5.48 -0.11
CA SER A 103 37.54 -6.20 -0.73
C SER A 103 37.73 -7.59 -0.14
N ALA A 104 37.54 -7.77 1.16
CA ALA A 104 37.62 -9.09 1.78
C ALA A 104 36.50 -10.02 1.30
N PHE A 105 35.28 -9.47 1.13
CA PHE A 105 34.16 -10.19 0.51
C PHE A 105 34.50 -10.65 -0.91
N PHE A 106 34.95 -9.71 -1.75
CA PHE A 106 35.30 -10.00 -3.14
C PHE A 106 36.35 -11.11 -3.23
N ASN A 107 37.43 -11.03 -2.44
CA ASN A 107 38.49 -12.03 -2.45
C ASN A 107 38.00 -13.44 -2.05
N GLU A 108 37.12 -13.56 -1.05
CA GLU A 108 36.57 -14.86 -0.64
C GLU A 108 35.62 -15.44 -1.70
N VAL A 109 34.77 -14.59 -2.30
CA VAL A 109 33.83 -15.03 -3.32
C VAL A 109 34.52 -15.36 -4.64
N ASP A 110 35.50 -14.59 -5.07
CA ASP A 110 36.27 -14.87 -6.28
C ASP A 110 36.99 -16.22 -6.17
N LEU A 111 37.65 -16.48 -5.03
CA LEU A 111 38.28 -17.78 -4.77
C LEU A 111 37.26 -18.94 -4.82
N ALA A 112 36.07 -18.73 -4.25
CA ALA A 112 35.00 -19.73 -4.29
C ALA A 112 34.47 -19.96 -5.72
N LEU A 113 34.35 -18.91 -6.54
CA LEU A 113 33.92 -18.98 -7.93
C LEU A 113 34.96 -19.63 -8.84
N GLN A 114 36.25 -19.38 -8.62
CA GLN A 114 37.34 -20.07 -9.32
C GLN A 114 37.23 -21.59 -9.12
N ALA A 115 36.92 -22.04 -7.90
CA ALA A 115 36.67 -23.47 -7.62
C ALA A 115 35.43 -24.03 -8.34
N GLN A 116 34.49 -23.18 -8.77
CA GLN A 116 33.31 -23.58 -9.55
C GLN A 116 33.55 -23.66 -11.07
N GLN A 117 34.67 -23.16 -11.59
CA GLN A 117 34.95 -23.13 -13.03
C GLN A 117 34.97 -24.54 -13.64
N ALA A 118 35.66 -25.50 -13.00
CA ALA A 118 35.74 -26.88 -13.47
C ALA A 118 34.35 -27.57 -13.52
N GLY A 119 33.49 -27.25 -12.56
CA GLY A 119 32.10 -27.71 -12.50
C GLY A 119 31.11 -26.86 -13.32
N ARG A 120 31.60 -25.88 -14.09
CA ARG A 120 30.79 -24.93 -14.88
C ARG A 120 29.74 -24.19 -14.04
N GLY A 121 29.98 -23.98 -12.75
CA GLY A 121 29.02 -23.34 -11.84
C GLY A 121 28.00 -24.26 -11.19
N ALA A 122 28.14 -25.58 -11.27
CA ALA A 122 27.13 -26.52 -10.75
C ALA A 122 26.75 -26.31 -9.28
N GLY A 123 27.67 -25.77 -8.46
CA GLY A 123 27.44 -25.43 -7.06
C GLY A 123 27.03 -23.97 -6.80
N LEU A 124 26.90 -23.11 -7.81
CA LEU A 124 26.49 -21.72 -7.67
C LEU A 124 24.97 -21.58 -7.83
N ARG A 125 24.34 -20.95 -6.84
CA ARG A 125 22.92 -20.58 -6.86
C ARG A 125 22.76 -19.09 -6.51
N ILE A 126 21.92 -18.40 -7.27
CA ILE A 126 21.51 -17.02 -7.00
C ILE A 126 20.03 -17.04 -6.66
N LEU A 127 19.64 -16.44 -5.53
CA LEU A 127 18.25 -16.22 -5.16
C LEU A 127 17.96 -14.73 -5.17
N THR A 128 16.98 -14.30 -5.95
CA THR A 128 16.50 -12.91 -5.98
C THR A 128 15.01 -12.86 -5.64
N GLU A 129 14.52 -11.67 -5.33
CA GLU A 129 13.10 -11.34 -5.50
C GLU A 129 12.72 -11.34 -7.00
N THR A 130 11.47 -11.00 -7.33
CA THR A 130 11.05 -10.85 -8.73
C THR A 130 11.86 -9.76 -9.42
N VAL A 131 12.46 -10.07 -10.58
CA VAL A 131 13.24 -9.08 -11.35
C VAL A 131 12.47 -8.63 -12.59
N THR A 132 12.21 -7.31 -12.69
CA THR A 132 11.75 -6.67 -13.94
C THR A 132 12.76 -5.68 -14.53
N SER A 133 13.86 -5.39 -13.80
CA SER A 133 15.00 -4.57 -14.26
C SER A 133 15.62 -5.18 -15.51
N PRO A 134 15.57 -4.49 -16.67
CA PRO A 134 16.24 -4.95 -17.88
C PRO A 134 17.75 -5.07 -17.72
N THR A 135 18.39 -4.16 -16.98
CA THR A 135 19.83 -4.19 -16.72
C THR A 135 20.21 -5.37 -15.82
N LEU A 136 19.52 -5.57 -14.70
CA LEU A 136 19.83 -6.67 -13.78
C LEU A 136 19.58 -8.03 -14.43
N ALA A 137 18.48 -8.15 -15.17
CA ALA A 137 18.19 -9.35 -15.95
C ALA A 137 19.33 -9.68 -16.93
N HIS A 138 19.86 -8.66 -17.62
CA HIS A 138 20.99 -8.84 -18.53
C HIS A 138 22.26 -9.31 -17.80
N GLN A 139 22.58 -8.74 -16.65
CA GLN A 139 23.74 -9.16 -15.84
C GLN A 139 23.58 -10.61 -15.33
N LEU A 140 22.40 -10.99 -14.87
CA LEU A 140 22.12 -12.35 -14.41
C LEU A 140 22.25 -13.35 -15.56
N GLN A 141 21.73 -13.03 -16.75
CA GLN A 141 21.90 -13.87 -17.93
C GLN A 141 23.36 -13.98 -18.37
N ALA A 142 24.14 -12.90 -18.28
CA ALA A 142 25.58 -12.94 -18.54
C ALA A 142 26.32 -13.83 -17.53
N LEU A 143 25.92 -13.80 -16.25
CA LEU A 143 26.45 -14.69 -15.22
C LEU A 143 26.16 -16.16 -15.50
N LEU A 144 24.92 -16.48 -15.91
CA LEU A 144 24.54 -17.84 -16.30
C LEU A 144 25.27 -18.29 -17.58
N ALA A 145 25.57 -17.38 -18.50
CA ALA A 145 26.38 -17.71 -19.68
C ALA A 145 27.84 -18.06 -19.31
N ARG A 146 28.43 -17.38 -18.33
CA ARG A 146 29.77 -17.69 -17.80
C ARG A 146 29.79 -18.99 -16.99
N PHE A 147 28.73 -19.25 -16.25
CA PHE A 147 28.55 -20.45 -15.42
C PHE A 147 27.29 -21.24 -15.83
N PRO A 148 27.32 -22.01 -16.94
CA PRO A 148 26.13 -22.64 -17.52
C PRO A 148 25.39 -23.64 -16.64
N SER A 149 26.03 -24.17 -15.60
CA SER A 149 25.41 -25.09 -14.64
C SER A 149 24.94 -24.39 -13.36
N ALA A 150 25.17 -23.07 -13.24
CA ALA A 150 24.58 -22.27 -12.17
C ALA A 150 23.07 -22.13 -12.38
N ARG A 151 22.34 -21.79 -11.33
CA ARG A 151 20.90 -21.52 -11.42
C ARG A 151 20.53 -20.21 -10.75
N TRP A 152 19.63 -19.50 -11.42
CA TRP A 152 18.94 -18.34 -10.88
C TRP A 152 17.56 -18.77 -10.40
N HIS A 153 17.32 -18.59 -9.11
CA HIS A 153 16.05 -18.81 -8.44
C HIS A 153 15.41 -17.48 -8.09
N GLN A 154 14.08 -17.42 -8.19
CA GLN A 154 13.29 -16.28 -7.74
C GLN A 154 12.27 -16.71 -6.69
N TYR A 155 12.06 -15.86 -5.68
CA TYR A 155 11.02 -16.03 -4.68
C TYR A 155 10.47 -14.68 -4.18
N GLU A 156 9.18 -14.45 -4.39
CA GLU A 156 8.41 -13.31 -3.88
C GLU A 156 7.22 -13.86 -3.06
N PRO A 157 7.18 -13.66 -1.73
CA PRO A 157 6.11 -14.20 -0.87
C PRO A 157 4.72 -13.69 -1.25
N ALA A 158 4.63 -12.45 -1.72
CA ALA A 158 3.43 -11.83 -2.23
C ALA A 158 3.37 -11.86 -3.77
N GLY A 159 3.95 -12.91 -4.37
CA GLY A 159 4.11 -13.06 -5.81
C GLY A 159 2.83 -13.44 -6.56
N ARG A 160 2.90 -13.37 -7.90
CA ARG A 160 1.77 -13.58 -8.81
C ARG A 160 1.82 -14.95 -9.52
N ASP A 161 2.31 -15.98 -8.82
CA ASP A 161 2.46 -17.34 -9.37
C ASP A 161 1.12 -17.90 -9.88
N ALA A 162 0.04 -17.71 -9.13
CA ALA A 162 -1.28 -18.19 -9.51
C ALA A 162 -1.82 -17.49 -10.77
N ALA A 163 -1.57 -16.18 -10.91
CA ALA A 163 -1.93 -15.43 -12.11
C ALA A 163 -1.16 -15.92 -13.35
N ARG A 164 0.17 -16.12 -13.22
CA ARG A 164 1.01 -16.68 -14.31
C ARG A 164 0.58 -18.10 -14.68
N ALA A 165 0.30 -18.95 -13.70
CA ALA A 165 -0.21 -20.30 -13.94
C ALA A 165 -1.59 -20.26 -14.62
N GLY A 166 -2.47 -19.35 -14.21
CA GLY A 166 -3.78 -19.15 -14.83
C GLY A 166 -3.69 -18.68 -16.29
N ALA A 167 -2.76 -17.77 -16.60
CA ALA A 167 -2.46 -17.37 -17.96
C ALA A 167 -1.96 -18.55 -18.82
N ARG A 168 -1.06 -19.40 -18.28
CA ARG A 168 -0.63 -20.63 -18.98
C ARG A 168 -1.77 -21.61 -19.19
N LEU A 169 -2.69 -21.75 -18.23
CA LEU A 169 -3.88 -22.58 -18.40
C LEU A 169 -4.79 -22.03 -19.50
N ALA A 170 -4.98 -20.70 -19.55
CA ALA A 170 -5.83 -20.03 -20.54
C ALA A 170 -5.25 -20.07 -21.97
N PHE A 171 -3.96 -19.75 -22.11
CA PHE A 171 -3.31 -19.43 -23.39
C PHE A 171 -2.20 -20.40 -23.81
N GLY A 172 -1.72 -21.25 -22.90
CA GLY A 172 -0.61 -22.19 -23.15
C GLY A 172 0.79 -21.61 -22.93
N GLU A 173 0.91 -20.30 -22.67
CA GLU A 173 2.16 -19.59 -22.42
C GLU A 173 1.98 -18.60 -21.26
N ALA A 174 3.08 -18.08 -20.70
CA ALA A 174 3.02 -17.02 -19.72
C ALA A 174 2.63 -15.70 -20.42
N ILE A 175 1.56 -15.06 -19.95
CA ILE A 175 1.06 -13.79 -20.47
C ILE A 175 0.91 -12.84 -19.29
N HIS A 176 1.40 -11.61 -19.45
CA HIS A 176 1.09 -10.55 -18.51
C HIS A 176 -0.22 -9.88 -18.91
N THR A 177 -1.02 -9.52 -17.90
CA THR A 177 -2.32 -8.89 -18.09
C THR A 177 -2.40 -7.63 -17.23
N TYR A 178 -2.79 -6.52 -17.85
CA TYR A 178 -3.16 -5.29 -17.16
C TYR A 178 -4.50 -4.76 -17.68
N TYR A 179 -5.10 -3.86 -16.91
CA TYR A 179 -6.49 -3.44 -17.12
C TYR A 179 -6.61 -1.97 -17.48
N ARG A 180 -7.56 -1.64 -18.35
CA ARG A 180 -7.99 -0.28 -18.69
C ARG A 180 -9.31 0.00 -18.00
N VAL A 181 -9.21 0.28 -16.70
CA VAL A 181 -10.37 0.50 -15.82
C VAL A 181 -11.12 1.78 -16.21
N ASP A 182 -10.44 2.72 -16.85
CA ASP A 182 -11.01 3.96 -17.40
C ASP A 182 -12.00 3.72 -18.54
N LYS A 183 -11.99 2.52 -19.13
CA LYS A 183 -12.91 2.09 -20.19
C LYS A 183 -14.01 1.13 -19.71
N ALA A 184 -14.12 0.92 -18.40
CA ALA A 184 -15.04 -0.06 -17.83
C ALA A 184 -16.23 0.61 -17.13
N ASP A 185 -17.43 0.37 -17.65
CA ASP A 185 -18.71 0.79 -17.07
C ASP A 185 -19.17 -0.21 -16.00
N VAL A 186 -18.91 -1.51 -16.21
CA VAL A 186 -19.26 -2.58 -15.27
C VAL A 186 -18.05 -3.44 -14.97
N ILE A 187 -17.69 -3.55 -13.69
CA ILE A 187 -16.50 -4.27 -13.22
C ILE A 187 -16.93 -5.39 -12.27
N LEU A 188 -16.43 -6.60 -12.51
CA LEU A 188 -16.52 -7.74 -11.61
C LEU A 188 -15.14 -8.02 -11.01
N ALA A 189 -14.99 -7.83 -9.70
CA ALA A 189 -13.84 -8.24 -8.91
C ALA A 189 -14.09 -9.61 -8.28
N LEU A 190 -13.28 -10.60 -8.66
CA LEU A 190 -13.26 -11.94 -8.08
C LEU A 190 -12.13 -12.01 -7.05
N ASP A 191 -12.47 -11.61 -5.82
CA ASP A 191 -11.58 -11.54 -4.66
C ASP A 191 -10.33 -10.68 -4.90
N ALA A 192 -10.49 -9.68 -5.78
CA ALA A 192 -9.44 -8.81 -6.27
C ALA A 192 -9.40 -7.50 -5.50
N GLU A 193 -8.25 -7.18 -4.90
CA GLU A 193 -8.00 -5.91 -4.23
C GLU A 193 -7.26 -4.91 -5.15
N PHE A 194 -7.72 -4.78 -6.40
CA PHE A 194 -7.00 -4.02 -7.43
C PHE A 194 -6.95 -2.51 -7.19
N LEU A 195 -7.77 -1.97 -6.27
CA LEU A 195 -7.74 -0.56 -5.87
C LEU A 195 -6.70 -0.22 -4.79
N ALA A 196 -6.03 -1.23 -4.20
CA ALA A 196 -5.08 -1.01 -3.11
C ALA A 196 -3.84 -1.90 -3.16
N SER A 197 -3.87 -2.98 -3.96
CA SER A 197 -2.80 -3.97 -4.04
C SER A 197 -2.46 -4.31 -5.49
N GLY A 198 -1.22 -4.75 -5.68
CA GLY A 198 -0.66 -5.12 -6.96
C GLY A 198 -0.04 -3.94 -7.74
N PRO A 199 0.74 -4.23 -8.80
CA PRO A 199 1.61 -3.25 -9.45
C PRO A 199 0.89 -2.07 -10.11
N GLY A 200 -0.36 -2.24 -10.53
CA GLY A 200 -1.17 -1.20 -11.19
C GLY A 200 -2.14 -0.47 -10.25
N SER A 201 -2.11 -0.73 -8.95
CA SER A 201 -3.16 -0.29 -8.02
C SER A 201 -3.40 1.22 -7.97
N VAL A 202 -2.32 2.03 -7.98
CA VAL A 202 -2.41 3.50 -8.00
C VAL A 202 -3.12 3.97 -9.27
N ARG A 203 -2.74 3.43 -10.42
CA ARG A 203 -3.38 3.69 -11.71
C ARG A 203 -4.84 3.25 -11.72
N TYR A 204 -5.14 2.04 -11.28
CA TYR A 204 -6.50 1.52 -11.28
C TYR A 204 -7.42 2.28 -10.33
N ALA A 205 -6.92 2.74 -9.18
CA ALA A 205 -7.67 3.60 -8.28
C ALA A 205 -7.98 4.97 -8.90
N ARG A 206 -7.04 5.55 -9.67
CA ARG A 206 -7.27 6.78 -10.45
C ARG A 206 -8.37 6.59 -11.49
N ASP A 207 -8.23 5.55 -12.30
CA ASP A 207 -9.13 5.22 -13.40
C ASP A 207 -10.54 4.89 -12.89
N PHE A 208 -10.64 4.03 -11.87
CA PHE A 208 -11.92 3.68 -11.23
C PHE A 208 -12.62 4.92 -10.67
N ALA A 209 -11.88 5.76 -9.94
CA ALA A 209 -12.45 7.00 -9.39
C ALA A 209 -12.89 7.98 -10.48
N GLY A 210 -12.23 8.00 -11.64
CA GLY A 210 -12.68 8.74 -12.82
C GLY A 210 -14.12 8.40 -13.20
N GLY A 211 -14.44 7.11 -13.29
CA GLY A 211 -15.80 6.61 -13.56
C GLY A 211 -16.78 6.71 -12.40
N ARG A 212 -16.34 7.06 -11.17
CA ARG A 212 -17.24 7.28 -10.02
C ARG A 212 -17.73 8.72 -9.89
N ARG A 213 -17.13 9.70 -10.58
CA ARG A 213 -17.41 11.12 -10.34
C ARG A 213 -18.72 11.57 -10.97
N VAL A 214 -19.79 11.54 -10.19
CA VAL A 214 -21.08 12.17 -10.51
C VAL A 214 -21.01 13.68 -10.21
N ARG A 215 -21.44 14.49 -11.16
CA ARG A 215 -21.44 15.97 -11.11
C ARG A 215 -22.73 16.52 -11.73
N THR A 216 -23.03 17.79 -11.47
CA THR A 216 -24.13 18.48 -12.14
C THR A 216 -23.92 18.44 -13.66
N GLY A 217 -24.86 17.83 -14.40
CA GLY A 217 -24.76 17.64 -15.85
C GLY A 217 -24.02 16.38 -16.31
N HIS A 218 -23.43 15.59 -15.40
CA HIS A 218 -22.84 14.28 -15.70
C HIS A 218 -23.17 13.27 -14.60
N ALA A 219 -24.16 12.42 -14.87
CA ALA A 219 -24.74 11.50 -13.90
C ALA A 219 -24.55 10.02 -14.26
N GLU A 220 -23.58 9.70 -15.11
CA GLU A 220 -23.15 8.32 -15.34
C GLU A 220 -22.14 7.92 -14.27
N MET A 221 -22.12 6.63 -13.94
CA MET A 221 -21.26 6.11 -12.89
C MET A 221 -20.97 4.64 -13.16
N ASN A 222 -19.70 4.24 -13.10
CA ASN A 222 -19.36 2.83 -13.22
C ASN A 222 -19.94 2.02 -12.04
N ARG A 223 -20.23 0.75 -12.31
CA ARG A 223 -20.76 -0.21 -11.35
C ARG A 223 -19.71 -1.25 -11.00
N LEU A 224 -19.51 -1.48 -9.71
CA LEU A 224 -18.57 -2.50 -9.21
C LEU A 224 -19.32 -3.61 -8.47
N TYR A 225 -19.10 -4.84 -8.93
CA TYR A 225 -19.47 -6.07 -8.25
C TYR A 225 -18.22 -6.68 -7.62
N ALA A 226 -18.27 -7.02 -6.33
CA ALA A 226 -17.20 -7.69 -5.63
C ALA A 226 -17.68 -9.02 -5.04
N ILE A 227 -17.01 -10.10 -5.39
CA ILE A 227 -17.19 -11.42 -4.79
C ILE A 227 -15.91 -11.72 -4.03
N GLU A 228 -15.92 -11.64 -2.70
CA GLU A 228 -14.70 -11.71 -1.90
C GLU A 228 -14.90 -12.47 -0.59
N SER A 229 -13.82 -13.07 -0.09
CA SER A 229 -13.84 -13.77 1.21
C SER A 229 -13.59 -12.81 2.36
N THR A 230 -12.61 -11.93 2.17
CA THR A 230 -12.13 -10.95 3.14
C THR A 230 -12.65 -9.57 2.75
N PRO A 231 -13.25 -8.79 3.66
CA PRO A 231 -13.59 -7.40 3.39
C PRO A 231 -12.35 -6.62 2.96
N SER A 232 -12.38 -6.05 1.75
CA SER A 232 -11.24 -5.34 1.15
C SER A 232 -11.57 -3.87 0.85
N VAL A 233 -10.54 -3.09 0.50
CA VAL A 233 -10.73 -1.71 0.01
C VAL A 233 -11.57 -1.68 -1.27
N THR A 234 -11.44 -2.71 -2.11
CA THR A 234 -12.22 -2.84 -3.35
C THR A 234 -13.68 -3.18 -3.05
N GLY A 235 -13.92 -4.14 -2.15
CA GLY A 235 -15.26 -4.47 -1.68
C GLY A 235 -15.97 -3.30 -0.99
N ALA A 236 -15.25 -2.45 -0.25
CA ALA A 236 -15.80 -1.24 0.36
C ALA A 236 -16.29 -0.19 -0.67
N MET A 237 -15.78 -0.26 -1.90
CA MET A 237 -16.22 0.59 -3.01
C MET A 237 -17.25 -0.08 -3.93
N ALA A 238 -17.55 -1.36 -3.71
CA ALA A 238 -18.51 -2.09 -4.53
C ALA A 238 -19.94 -1.58 -4.33
N ASP A 239 -20.68 -1.52 -5.42
CA ASP A 239 -22.12 -1.27 -5.38
C ASP A 239 -22.85 -2.55 -4.97
N HIS A 240 -22.31 -3.69 -5.36
CA HIS A 240 -22.82 -5.01 -5.04
C HIS A 240 -21.69 -5.88 -4.52
N ARG A 241 -21.82 -6.33 -3.27
CA ARG A 241 -20.81 -7.18 -2.63
C ARG A 241 -21.44 -8.49 -2.19
N LEU A 242 -20.76 -9.60 -2.50
CA LEU A 242 -21.14 -10.93 -2.05
C LEU A 242 -19.98 -11.53 -1.25
N ALA A 243 -20.21 -11.77 0.04
CA ALA A 243 -19.28 -12.51 0.88
C ALA A 243 -19.35 -14.00 0.53
N VAL A 244 -18.24 -14.58 0.08
CA VAL A 244 -18.16 -15.98 -0.36
C VAL A 244 -16.97 -16.64 0.30
N ARG A 245 -17.14 -17.89 0.74
CA ARG A 245 -16.04 -18.70 1.27
C ARG A 245 -14.97 -18.94 0.19
N PRO A 246 -13.68 -18.99 0.53
CA PRO A 246 -12.61 -19.15 -0.46
C PRO A 246 -12.81 -20.31 -1.44
N SER A 247 -13.15 -21.50 -0.92
CA SER A 247 -13.38 -22.69 -1.75
C SER A 247 -14.60 -22.58 -2.69
N ASP A 248 -15.54 -21.69 -2.38
CA ASP A 248 -16.77 -21.50 -3.16
C ASP A 248 -16.57 -20.48 -4.30
N ILE A 249 -15.52 -19.65 -4.27
CA ILE A 249 -15.27 -18.62 -5.30
C ILE A 249 -15.06 -19.22 -6.68
N ASP A 250 -14.30 -20.32 -6.82
CA ASP A 250 -14.16 -21.02 -8.10
C ASP A 250 -15.52 -21.50 -8.62
N SER A 251 -16.36 -22.04 -7.74
CA SER A 251 -17.69 -22.53 -8.10
C SER A 251 -18.63 -21.40 -8.56
N VAL A 252 -18.64 -20.27 -7.83
CA VAL A 252 -19.39 -19.06 -8.22
C VAL A 252 -18.85 -18.51 -9.55
N THR A 253 -17.53 -18.48 -9.73
CA THR A 253 -16.90 -18.02 -10.98
C THR A 253 -17.31 -18.90 -12.17
N ARG A 254 -17.40 -20.22 -11.98
CA ARG A 254 -17.89 -21.15 -13.01
C ARG A 254 -19.36 -20.92 -13.33
N ALA A 255 -20.20 -20.64 -12.33
CA ALA A 255 -21.61 -20.31 -12.55
C ALA A 255 -21.76 -19.04 -13.40
N ILE A 256 -20.99 -17.98 -13.09
CA ILE A 256 -20.96 -16.76 -13.90
C ILE A 256 -20.47 -17.06 -15.31
N ALA A 257 -19.38 -17.82 -15.45
CA ALA A 257 -18.84 -18.20 -16.76
C ALA A 257 -19.87 -18.96 -17.62
N GLN A 258 -20.66 -19.87 -17.00
CA GLN A 258 -21.74 -20.59 -17.67
C GLN A 258 -22.85 -19.65 -18.17
N GLU A 259 -23.30 -18.69 -17.34
CA GLU A 259 -24.28 -17.67 -17.73
C GLU A 259 -23.76 -16.79 -18.89
N LEU A 260 -22.44 -16.56 -18.97
CA LEU A 260 -21.80 -15.83 -20.05
C LEU A 260 -21.56 -16.67 -21.33
N GLY A 261 -21.97 -17.94 -21.33
CA GLY A 261 -21.77 -18.86 -22.45
C GLY A 261 -20.33 -19.35 -22.63
N VAL A 262 -19.50 -19.23 -21.60
CA VAL A 262 -18.14 -19.79 -21.58
C VAL A 262 -18.23 -21.28 -21.31
N PRO A 263 -17.64 -22.16 -22.14
CA PRO A 263 -17.62 -23.59 -21.87
C PRO A 263 -16.90 -23.88 -20.56
N VAL A 264 -17.61 -24.49 -19.61
CA VAL A 264 -17.08 -24.95 -18.32
C VAL A 264 -17.20 -26.47 -18.23
N GLN A 265 -16.26 -27.13 -17.55
CA GLN A 265 -16.44 -28.55 -17.19
C GLN A 265 -17.66 -28.71 -16.27
N PRO A 266 -18.42 -29.81 -16.38
CA PRO A 266 -19.43 -30.14 -15.39
C PRO A 266 -18.74 -30.37 -14.04
N ALA A 267 -18.86 -29.39 -13.15
CA ALA A 267 -18.46 -29.52 -11.76
C ALA A 267 -19.61 -30.16 -10.96
N ALA A 268 -19.33 -30.59 -9.73
CA ALA A 268 -20.39 -30.90 -8.77
C ALA A 268 -21.37 -29.71 -8.68
N PRO A 269 -22.69 -29.95 -8.52
CA PRO A 269 -23.70 -28.89 -8.56
C PRO A 269 -23.33 -27.77 -7.57
N VAL A 270 -23.19 -26.56 -8.11
CA VAL A 270 -22.96 -25.36 -7.31
C VAL A 270 -24.18 -25.18 -6.42
N THR A 271 -24.01 -25.26 -5.11
CA THR A 271 -25.11 -25.00 -4.18
C THR A 271 -25.16 -23.51 -3.88
N LEU A 272 -25.48 -22.70 -4.90
CA LEU A 272 -25.91 -21.32 -4.65
C LEU A 272 -27.31 -21.40 -4.03
N ASN A 273 -27.54 -20.63 -2.96
CA ASN A 273 -28.91 -20.43 -2.53
C ASN A 273 -29.68 -19.61 -3.58
N ALA A 274 -31.00 -19.59 -3.49
CA ALA A 274 -31.84 -18.92 -4.49
C ALA A 274 -31.51 -17.43 -4.66
N SER A 275 -31.14 -16.72 -3.60
CA SER A 275 -30.75 -15.31 -3.64
C SER A 275 -29.40 -15.11 -4.36
N GLN A 276 -28.41 -15.95 -4.05
CA GLN A 276 -27.10 -15.93 -4.71
C GLN A 276 -27.22 -16.26 -6.20
N ALA A 277 -28.05 -17.24 -6.57
CA ALA A 277 -28.29 -17.59 -7.97
C ALA A 277 -28.91 -16.42 -8.75
N ARG A 278 -29.88 -15.71 -8.16
CA ARG A 278 -30.47 -14.50 -8.76
C ARG A 278 -29.45 -13.37 -8.90
N TRP A 279 -28.66 -13.12 -7.86
CA TRP A 279 -27.59 -12.13 -7.87
C TRP A 279 -26.57 -12.40 -8.98
N VAL A 280 -26.13 -13.65 -9.14
CA VAL A 280 -25.21 -14.08 -10.20
C VAL A 280 -25.83 -13.89 -11.59
N ALA A 281 -27.09 -14.23 -11.77
CA ALA A 281 -27.77 -14.08 -13.05
C ALA A 281 -27.93 -12.60 -13.44
N ALA A 282 -28.28 -11.72 -12.49
CA ALA A 282 -28.37 -10.28 -12.71
C ALA A 282 -27.01 -9.66 -13.07
N LEU A 283 -25.95 -10.04 -12.35
CA LEU A 283 -24.57 -9.67 -12.67
C LEU A 283 -24.19 -10.10 -14.10
N ALA A 284 -24.46 -11.36 -14.47
CA ALA A 284 -24.08 -11.88 -15.77
C ALA A 284 -24.80 -11.14 -16.92
N ARG A 285 -26.09 -10.85 -16.76
CA ARG A 285 -26.85 -10.01 -17.72
C ARG A 285 -26.25 -8.62 -17.85
N ASP A 286 -25.88 -8.00 -16.74
CA ASP A 286 -25.28 -6.67 -16.73
C ASP A 286 -23.92 -6.62 -17.45
N LEU A 287 -23.08 -7.64 -17.23
CA LEU A 287 -21.83 -7.81 -17.99
C LEU A 287 -22.10 -8.01 -19.50
N ILE A 288 -23.11 -8.79 -19.87
CA ILE A 288 -23.52 -9.01 -21.27
C ILE A 288 -24.00 -7.71 -21.92
N HIS A 289 -24.76 -6.88 -21.20
CA HIS A 289 -25.24 -5.58 -21.69
C HIS A 289 -24.08 -4.60 -21.94
N HIS A 290 -22.98 -4.72 -21.20
CA HIS A 290 -21.78 -3.89 -21.32
C HIS A 290 -20.62 -4.64 -21.98
N ARG A 291 -20.89 -5.44 -23.02
CA ARG A 291 -19.83 -6.10 -23.80
C ARG A 291 -18.85 -5.07 -24.40
N GLY A 292 -17.55 -5.29 -24.22
CA GLY A 292 -16.49 -4.39 -24.68
C GLY A 292 -16.21 -3.19 -23.76
N SER A 293 -17.13 -2.84 -22.85
CA SER A 293 -16.94 -1.85 -21.78
C SER A 293 -17.15 -2.45 -20.39
N SER A 294 -17.08 -3.77 -20.26
CA SER A 294 -17.08 -4.48 -18.97
C SER A 294 -15.68 -4.97 -18.65
N LEU A 295 -15.47 -5.45 -17.42
CA LEU A 295 -14.18 -5.94 -16.98
C LEU A 295 -14.34 -7.02 -15.90
N VAL A 296 -13.64 -8.14 -16.03
CA VAL A 296 -13.52 -9.15 -14.97
C VAL A 296 -12.08 -9.20 -14.45
N VAL A 297 -11.88 -8.95 -13.16
CA VAL A 297 -10.57 -8.89 -12.50
C VAL A 297 -10.46 -10.02 -11.47
N PRO A 298 -9.60 -11.03 -11.69
CA PRO A 298 -9.27 -12.02 -10.67
C PRO A 298 -8.22 -11.48 -9.69
N GLY A 299 -8.39 -11.73 -8.40
CA GLY A 299 -7.41 -11.38 -7.37
C GLY A 299 -6.18 -12.28 -7.42
N ASP A 300 -5.00 -11.75 -7.10
CA ASP A 300 -3.74 -12.51 -7.13
C ASP A 300 -3.73 -13.72 -6.17
N GLN A 301 -4.66 -13.74 -5.20
CA GLN A 301 -4.83 -14.80 -4.20
C GLN A 301 -5.91 -15.81 -4.58
N GLN A 302 -6.31 -15.84 -5.84
CA GLN A 302 -7.22 -16.84 -6.38
C GLN A 302 -6.45 -17.98 -7.04
N PRO A 303 -7.01 -19.20 -7.08
CA PRO A 303 -6.34 -20.32 -7.73
C PRO A 303 -6.22 -20.07 -9.25
N PRO A 304 -5.25 -20.71 -9.93
CA PRO A 304 -5.03 -20.56 -11.38
C PRO A 304 -6.30 -20.75 -12.25
N ALA A 305 -7.23 -21.60 -11.81
CA ALA A 305 -8.50 -21.84 -12.50
C ALA A 305 -9.38 -20.59 -12.60
N VAL A 306 -9.46 -19.78 -11.53
CA VAL A 306 -10.25 -18.54 -11.51
C VAL A 306 -9.64 -17.50 -12.45
N HIS A 307 -8.32 -17.39 -12.48
CA HIS A 307 -7.62 -16.53 -13.44
C HIS A 307 -7.88 -16.95 -14.89
N ALA A 308 -7.83 -18.27 -15.19
CA ALA A 308 -8.11 -18.78 -16.53
C ALA A 308 -9.57 -18.52 -16.95
N LEU A 309 -10.52 -18.71 -16.05
CA LEU A 309 -11.93 -18.39 -16.27
C LEU A 309 -12.14 -16.89 -16.47
N ALA A 310 -11.47 -16.03 -15.71
CA ALA A 310 -11.54 -14.58 -15.91
C ALA A 310 -11.03 -14.16 -17.29
N HIS A 311 -9.95 -14.76 -17.79
CA HIS A 311 -9.50 -14.54 -19.16
C HIS A 311 -10.54 -15.03 -20.19
N ALA A 312 -11.15 -16.19 -19.96
CA ALA A 312 -12.17 -16.73 -20.86
C ALA A 312 -13.44 -15.85 -20.89
N MET A 313 -13.91 -15.39 -19.73
CA MET A 313 -15.05 -14.47 -19.61
C MET A 313 -14.76 -13.13 -20.26
N ASN A 314 -13.59 -12.51 -19.99
CA ASN A 314 -13.21 -11.26 -20.65
C ASN A 314 -13.15 -11.41 -22.18
N ARG A 315 -12.64 -12.52 -22.70
CA ARG A 315 -12.67 -12.77 -24.15
C ARG A 315 -14.10 -12.92 -24.66
N ALA A 316 -14.94 -13.71 -23.95
CA ALA A 316 -16.33 -13.90 -24.32
C ALA A 316 -17.12 -12.59 -24.31
N LEU A 317 -16.78 -11.65 -23.43
CA LEU A 317 -17.37 -10.31 -23.32
C LEU A 317 -16.81 -9.30 -24.32
N GLY A 318 -15.78 -9.64 -25.12
CA GLY A 318 -15.15 -8.72 -26.07
C GLY A 318 -14.19 -7.72 -25.43
N ASN A 319 -13.71 -8.00 -24.21
CA ASN A 319 -12.89 -7.08 -23.41
C ASN A 319 -11.41 -7.08 -23.83
N ALA A 320 -10.95 -8.14 -24.51
CA ALA A 320 -9.57 -8.25 -24.98
C ALA A 320 -9.22 -7.14 -25.99
N GLY A 321 -8.17 -6.37 -25.71
CA GLY A 321 -7.77 -5.19 -26.48
C GLY A 321 -8.58 -3.92 -26.18
N GLN A 322 -9.64 -4.01 -25.37
CA GLN A 322 -10.45 -2.88 -24.92
C GLN A 322 -10.15 -2.54 -23.46
N THR A 323 -10.77 -3.28 -22.53
CA THR A 323 -10.60 -3.13 -21.08
C THR A 323 -9.53 -4.06 -20.51
N VAL A 324 -9.13 -5.11 -21.24
CA VAL A 324 -8.07 -6.06 -20.85
C VAL A 324 -6.97 -6.08 -21.90
N ILE A 325 -5.75 -5.77 -21.49
CA ILE A 325 -4.57 -5.80 -22.37
C ILE A 325 -3.69 -6.97 -21.98
N TYR A 326 -3.32 -7.76 -23.00
CA TYR A 326 -2.37 -8.87 -22.88
C TYR A 326 -1.04 -8.46 -23.48
N THR A 327 0.07 -8.83 -22.83
CA THR A 327 1.42 -8.59 -23.32
C THR A 327 2.31 -9.82 -23.03
N ASP A 328 3.53 -9.80 -23.55
CA ASP A 328 4.57 -10.69 -23.01
C ASP A 328 4.82 -10.38 -21.52
N PRO A 329 5.33 -11.34 -20.74
CA PRO A 329 5.68 -11.15 -19.34
C PRO A 329 6.57 -9.93 -19.12
N VAL A 330 6.27 -9.16 -18.07
CA VAL A 330 7.10 -8.00 -17.68
C VAL A 330 8.32 -8.47 -16.87
N GLU A 331 8.15 -9.54 -16.10
CA GLU A 331 9.21 -10.22 -15.37
C GLU A 331 10.23 -10.81 -16.34
N ALA A 332 11.51 -10.67 -16.01
CA ALA A 332 12.61 -11.14 -16.83
C ALA A 332 12.66 -12.68 -16.96
N ASP A 333 12.23 -13.39 -15.92
CA ASP A 333 12.09 -14.85 -15.94
C ASP A 333 10.80 -15.25 -15.18
N PRO A 334 9.69 -15.54 -15.88
CA PRO A 334 8.38 -15.72 -15.27
C PRO A 334 8.18 -17.14 -14.69
N VAL A 335 9.16 -17.70 -13.98
CA VAL A 335 9.08 -19.04 -13.36
C VAL A 335 7.95 -19.15 -12.32
N ASP A 336 7.60 -20.38 -11.96
CA ASP A 336 6.87 -20.67 -10.72
C ASP A 336 7.84 -20.48 -9.55
N GLN A 337 7.65 -19.43 -8.78
CA GLN A 337 8.62 -18.98 -7.79
C GLN A 337 8.61 -19.86 -6.54
N VAL A 338 7.44 -20.38 -6.14
CA VAL A 338 7.36 -21.38 -5.06
C VAL A 338 8.06 -22.68 -5.45
N GLU A 339 7.89 -23.18 -6.68
CA GLU A 339 8.64 -24.35 -7.14
C GLU A 339 10.13 -24.08 -7.33
N SER A 340 10.49 -22.88 -7.79
CA SER A 340 11.88 -22.41 -7.84
C SER A 340 12.55 -22.45 -6.45
N LEU A 341 11.85 -21.99 -5.41
CA LEU A 341 12.36 -22.06 -4.02
C LEU A 341 12.45 -23.52 -3.54
N ARG A 342 11.48 -24.37 -3.85
CA ARG A 342 11.53 -25.81 -3.53
C ARG A 342 12.72 -26.49 -4.20
N GLU A 343 12.98 -26.19 -5.46
CA GLU A 343 14.13 -26.74 -6.18
C GLU A 343 15.44 -26.33 -5.49
N LEU A 344 15.58 -25.06 -5.13
CA LEU A 344 16.74 -24.57 -4.37
C LEU A 344 16.91 -25.34 -3.06
N VAL A 345 15.84 -25.51 -2.27
CA VAL A 345 15.90 -26.26 -1.01
C VAL A 345 16.29 -27.73 -1.24
N ARG A 346 15.71 -28.39 -2.26
CA ARG A 346 16.10 -29.77 -2.63
C ARG A 346 17.58 -29.86 -3.03
N ASP A 347 18.08 -28.87 -3.75
CA ASP A 347 19.50 -28.79 -4.14
C ASP A 347 20.41 -28.64 -2.91
N ILE A 348 20.02 -27.78 -1.97
CA ILE A 348 20.77 -27.57 -0.72
C ILE A 348 20.79 -28.87 0.10
N GLU A 349 19.65 -29.51 0.28
CA GLU A 349 19.51 -30.78 1.02
C GLU A 349 20.30 -31.92 0.38
N ALA A 350 20.40 -31.94 -0.96
CA ALA A 350 21.20 -32.90 -1.71
C ALA A 350 22.72 -32.58 -1.71
N GLY A 351 23.17 -31.54 -1.02
CA GLY A 351 24.58 -31.12 -1.00
C GLY A 351 25.09 -30.58 -2.33
N ARG A 352 24.19 -30.16 -3.23
CA ARG A 352 24.53 -29.65 -4.57
C ARG A 352 24.88 -28.17 -4.59
N VAL A 353 24.64 -27.43 -3.50
CA VAL A 353 24.86 -25.98 -3.42
C VAL A 353 26.10 -25.69 -2.58
N ALA A 354 27.14 -25.17 -3.24
CA ALA A 354 28.37 -24.74 -2.60
C ALA A 354 28.31 -23.24 -2.22
N ILE A 355 27.78 -22.42 -3.13
CA ILE A 355 27.68 -20.97 -2.99
C ILE A 355 26.22 -20.57 -3.21
N LEU A 356 25.63 -19.87 -2.24
CA LEU A 356 24.33 -19.24 -2.38
C LEU A 356 24.46 -17.73 -2.16
N VAL A 357 24.10 -16.95 -3.18
CA VAL A 357 24.00 -15.49 -3.10
C VAL A 357 22.52 -15.12 -3.10
N ILE A 358 22.08 -14.49 -2.01
CA ILE A 358 20.72 -14.01 -1.81
C ILE A 358 20.75 -12.48 -1.99
N ILE A 359 19.96 -11.96 -2.92
CA ILE A 359 19.86 -10.54 -3.25
C ILE A 359 18.45 -10.06 -2.92
N GLY A 360 18.34 -9.24 -1.88
CA GLY A 360 17.06 -8.85 -1.32
C GLY A 360 16.33 -10.01 -0.65
N GLY A 361 15.05 -9.80 -0.36
CA GLY A 361 14.19 -10.78 0.30
C GLY A 361 14.64 -11.17 1.72
N ASN A 362 13.91 -12.10 2.34
CA ASN A 362 14.24 -12.64 3.66
C ASN A 362 13.69 -14.07 3.83
N PRO A 363 14.15 -15.05 3.01
CA PRO A 363 13.57 -16.38 2.94
C PRO A 363 13.69 -17.20 4.24
N ALA A 364 14.61 -16.88 5.15
CA ALA A 364 14.63 -17.51 6.48
C ALA A 364 13.37 -17.17 7.31
N PHE A 365 12.75 -16.02 7.05
CA PHE A 365 11.48 -15.62 7.65
C PHE A 365 10.28 -15.94 6.75
N THR A 366 10.39 -15.68 5.44
CA THR A 366 9.23 -15.68 4.52
C THR A 366 9.00 -16.99 3.77
N ALA A 367 9.93 -17.95 3.81
CA ALA A 367 9.70 -19.23 3.15
C ALA A 367 8.58 -20.02 3.83
N PRO A 368 7.76 -20.79 3.09
CA PRO A 368 6.76 -21.66 3.69
C PRO A 368 7.38 -22.66 4.69
N ALA A 369 6.71 -22.89 5.80
CA ALA A 369 7.24 -23.64 6.94
C ALA A 369 7.59 -25.11 6.64
N ASP A 370 6.99 -25.72 5.62
CA ASP A 370 7.34 -27.06 5.16
C ASP A 370 8.68 -27.15 4.44
N LEU A 371 9.20 -26.04 3.92
CA LEU A 371 10.51 -26.02 3.27
C LEU A 371 11.67 -25.99 4.28
N ARG A 372 11.41 -25.56 5.52
CA ARG A 372 12.44 -25.38 6.58
C ARG A 372 13.69 -24.66 6.06
N PHE A 373 13.49 -23.60 5.27
CA PHE A 373 14.58 -22.93 4.55
C PHE A 373 15.72 -22.48 5.46
N ALA A 374 15.42 -21.95 6.65
CA ALA A 374 16.42 -21.56 7.64
C ALA A 374 17.34 -22.72 8.05
N ASP A 375 16.78 -23.91 8.28
CA ASP A 375 17.55 -25.12 8.61
C ASP A 375 18.40 -25.56 7.43
N SER A 376 17.83 -25.60 6.23
CA SER A 376 18.54 -25.98 5.00
C SER A 376 19.68 -25.02 4.69
N LEU A 377 19.46 -23.71 4.83
CA LEU A 377 20.46 -22.67 4.58
C LEU A 377 21.75 -22.90 5.38
N SER A 378 21.69 -23.51 6.57
CA SER A 378 22.88 -23.84 7.37
C SER A 378 23.87 -24.81 6.70
N LYS A 379 23.42 -25.56 5.69
CA LYS A 379 24.21 -26.61 5.00
C LYS A 379 25.07 -26.06 3.86
N VAL A 380 24.83 -24.83 3.41
CA VAL A 380 25.57 -24.24 2.29
C VAL A 380 26.93 -23.70 2.77
N ALA A 381 28.01 -24.06 2.07
CA ALA A 381 29.37 -23.73 2.47
C ALA A 381 29.66 -22.22 2.45
N LEU A 382 29.20 -21.49 1.43
CA LEU A 382 29.32 -20.03 1.33
C LEU A 382 27.96 -19.39 1.10
N ARG A 383 27.59 -18.44 1.97
CA ARG A 383 26.25 -17.83 2.02
C ARG A 383 26.41 -16.32 2.08
N VAL A 384 25.89 -15.64 1.08
CA VAL A 384 26.00 -14.19 0.93
C VAL A 384 24.60 -13.62 0.91
N HIS A 385 24.36 -12.56 1.68
CA HIS A 385 23.11 -11.84 1.68
C HIS A 385 23.34 -10.35 1.46
N LEU A 386 22.72 -9.80 0.42
CA LEU A 386 22.55 -8.35 0.23
C LEU A 386 21.18 -7.95 0.77
N SER A 387 21.13 -7.15 1.83
CA SER A 387 19.87 -6.70 2.44
C SER A 387 20.00 -5.34 3.12
N LEU A 388 18.90 -4.57 3.13
CA LEU A 388 18.79 -3.30 3.85
C LEU A 388 18.95 -3.46 5.37
N TYR A 389 18.70 -4.65 5.93
CA TYR A 389 18.70 -4.90 7.37
C TYR A 389 19.57 -6.11 7.75
N GLU A 390 20.04 -6.16 9.01
CA GLU A 390 20.54 -7.41 9.60
C GLU A 390 19.38 -8.31 10.04
N ASP A 391 18.70 -8.87 9.05
CA ASP A 391 17.52 -9.71 9.24
C ASP A 391 17.79 -11.17 9.61
N GLU A 392 16.72 -11.96 9.69
CA GLU A 392 16.74 -13.40 9.97
C GLU A 392 17.60 -14.19 8.97
N THR A 393 17.62 -13.79 7.70
CA THR A 393 18.45 -14.44 6.67
C THR A 393 19.92 -13.99 6.80
N SER A 394 20.16 -12.70 7.02
CA SER A 394 21.50 -12.13 7.29
C SER A 394 22.16 -12.82 8.48
N ALA A 395 21.40 -13.09 9.55
CA ALA A 395 21.88 -13.77 10.75
C ALA A 395 22.39 -15.20 10.49
N LEU A 396 21.87 -15.84 9.44
CA LEU A 396 22.27 -17.18 9.02
C LEU A 396 23.36 -17.15 7.96
N CYS A 397 23.66 -16.01 7.34
CA CYS A 397 24.63 -15.94 6.25
C CYS A 397 26.06 -15.70 6.76
N HIS A 398 27.03 -16.11 5.94
CA HIS A 398 28.44 -15.85 6.20
C HIS A 398 28.76 -14.39 5.92
N TRP A 399 28.34 -13.89 4.77
CA TRP A 399 28.50 -12.50 4.39
C TRP A 399 27.17 -11.78 4.44
N GLN A 400 27.16 -10.65 5.12
CA GLN A 400 26.09 -9.67 5.06
C GLN A 400 26.66 -8.41 4.40
N ILE A 401 26.08 -8.05 3.28
CA ILE A 401 26.41 -6.84 2.54
C ILE A 401 25.26 -5.84 2.75
N PRO A 402 25.53 -4.63 3.26
CA PRO A 402 24.52 -3.59 3.34
C PRO A 402 24.01 -3.24 1.94
N GLU A 403 22.70 -3.34 1.74
CA GLU A 403 22.07 -2.90 0.50
C GLU A 403 21.93 -1.37 0.49
N ALA A 404 22.23 -0.77 -0.67
CA ALA A 404 21.88 0.62 -0.94
C ALA A 404 20.37 0.74 -1.14
N HIS A 405 19.72 1.67 -0.43
CA HIS A 405 18.31 1.95 -0.67
C HIS A 405 18.13 2.53 -2.09
N TYR A 406 16.97 2.37 -2.73
CA TYR A 406 16.80 2.81 -4.13
C TYR A 406 17.05 4.33 -4.34
N LEU A 407 16.86 5.15 -3.30
CA LEU A 407 17.21 6.59 -3.31
C LEU A 407 18.73 6.87 -3.24
N GLU A 408 19.54 5.84 -3.04
CA GLU A 408 21.01 5.86 -2.97
C GLU A 408 21.65 5.05 -4.11
N ALA A 409 20.84 4.41 -4.97
CA ALA A 409 21.28 3.46 -5.98
C ALA A 409 20.90 3.89 -7.40
N TRP A 410 21.81 3.68 -8.33
CA TRP A 410 21.50 3.65 -9.77
C TRP A 410 20.93 2.28 -10.14
N SER A 411 19.78 2.26 -10.80
CA SER A 411 19.15 1.04 -11.31
C SER A 411 18.10 1.35 -12.38
N ASP A 412 17.33 0.36 -12.80
CA ASP A 412 16.15 0.51 -13.64
C ASP A 412 15.10 -0.56 -13.30
N GLY A 413 13.86 -0.38 -13.76
CA GLY A 413 12.79 -1.35 -13.54
C GLY A 413 11.61 -1.10 -14.45
N ARG A 414 10.70 -2.07 -14.56
CA ARG A 414 9.48 -1.93 -15.37
C ARG A 414 8.25 -1.70 -14.51
N ALA A 415 7.42 -0.77 -14.94
CA ALA A 415 6.10 -0.52 -14.40
C ALA A 415 5.12 -1.64 -14.76
N TYR A 416 3.91 -1.58 -14.22
CA TYR A 416 2.87 -2.58 -14.44
C TYR A 416 2.49 -2.80 -15.92
N ASP A 417 2.74 -1.85 -16.82
CA ASP A 417 2.48 -1.95 -18.27
C ASP A 417 3.75 -2.26 -19.09
N GLY A 418 4.89 -2.45 -18.40
CA GLY A 418 6.20 -2.68 -19.00
C GLY A 418 7.02 -1.41 -19.24
N THR A 419 6.46 -0.21 -19.04
CA THR A 419 7.20 1.06 -19.19
C THR A 419 8.41 1.06 -18.27
N VAL A 420 9.59 1.33 -18.83
CA VAL A 420 10.84 1.34 -18.08
C VAL A 420 11.04 2.69 -17.40
N SER A 421 11.51 2.65 -16.17
CA SER A 421 11.92 3.82 -15.40
C SER A 421 13.35 3.66 -14.89
N ILE A 422 14.14 4.74 -15.02
CA ILE A 422 15.47 4.80 -14.43
C ILE A 422 15.32 5.15 -12.95
N ILE A 423 15.95 4.35 -12.09
CA ILE A 423 16.05 4.65 -10.67
C ILE A 423 17.32 5.47 -10.51
N GLN A 424 17.15 6.78 -10.37
CA GLN A 424 18.26 7.68 -10.05
C GLN A 424 18.38 7.90 -8.54
N PRO A 425 19.62 7.90 -7.99
CA PRO A 425 19.87 8.25 -6.61
C PRO A 425 19.76 9.76 -6.41
N LEU A 426 19.28 10.16 -5.24
CA LEU A 426 19.21 11.56 -4.84
C LEU A 426 20.32 11.95 -3.86
N ILE A 427 20.92 10.96 -3.21
CA ILE A 427 21.95 11.12 -2.20
C ILE A 427 22.97 9.98 -2.34
N ALA A 428 24.22 10.24 -2.01
CA ALA A 428 25.22 9.19 -1.90
C ALA A 428 24.83 8.18 -0.80
N PRO A 429 25.20 6.89 -0.92
CA PRO A 429 24.90 5.89 0.10
C PRO A 429 25.38 6.32 1.49
N LEU A 430 24.45 6.46 2.44
CA LEU A 430 24.78 6.94 3.80
C LEU A 430 25.79 6.06 4.53
N TYR A 431 25.76 4.76 4.22
CA TYR A 431 26.57 3.72 4.87
C TYR A 431 27.48 2.97 3.88
N GLY A 432 27.70 3.51 2.68
CA GLY A 432 28.48 2.81 1.65
C GLY A 432 27.86 1.49 1.17
N GLY A 433 26.52 1.38 1.23
CA GLY A 433 25.78 0.21 0.78
C GLY A 433 26.01 -0.11 -0.69
N LYS A 434 25.81 -1.37 -1.05
CA LYS A 434 26.01 -1.92 -2.38
C LYS A 434 24.70 -2.21 -3.08
N THR A 435 24.72 -2.08 -4.40
CA THR A 435 23.59 -2.40 -5.27
C THR A 435 23.62 -3.87 -5.69
N ALA A 436 22.48 -4.42 -6.09
CA ALA A 436 22.42 -5.72 -6.75
C ALA A 436 23.35 -5.78 -7.98
N HIS A 437 23.45 -4.67 -8.73
CA HIS A 437 24.33 -4.55 -9.89
C HIS A 437 25.81 -4.73 -9.54
N GLU A 438 26.29 -4.08 -8.48
CA GLU A 438 27.68 -4.22 -8.01
C GLU A 438 27.95 -5.62 -7.46
N VAL A 439 26.99 -6.24 -6.77
CA VAL A 439 27.14 -7.63 -6.29
C VAL A 439 27.26 -8.60 -7.45
N ILE A 440 26.39 -8.51 -8.47
CA ILE A 440 26.50 -9.38 -9.66
C ILE A 440 27.78 -9.09 -10.45
N ALA A 441 28.20 -7.84 -10.56
CA ALA A 441 29.47 -7.48 -11.20
C ALA A 441 30.69 -8.07 -10.45
N ALA A 442 30.65 -8.12 -9.12
CA ALA A 442 31.65 -8.79 -8.29
C ALA A 442 31.70 -10.31 -8.56
N LEU A 443 30.59 -10.95 -8.92
CA LEU A 443 30.58 -12.36 -9.35
C LEU A 443 31.15 -12.57 -10.76
N MET A 444 31.29 -11.51 -11.55
CA MET A 444 31.67 -11.57 -12.97
C MET A 444 33.13 -11.20 -13.29
N GLU A 445 33.92 -10.73 -12.31
CA GLU A 445 35.30 -10.15 -12.41
C GLU A 445 35.39 -8.60 -12.53
N GLY A 446 34.31 -7.85 -12.29
CA GLY A 446 34.28 -6.38 -12.37
C GLY A 446 33.82 -5.67 -11.08
N PRO A 447 34.50 -5.83 -9.92
CA PRO A 447 34.03 -5.26 -8.66
C PRO A 447 34.13 -3.73 -8.58
N ASP A 448 34.88 -3.10 -9.49
CA ASP A 448 35.16 -1.66 -9.49
C ASP A 448 34.21 -0.87 -10.40
N THR A 449 33.38 -1.53 -11.21
CA THR A 449 32.42 -0.85 -12.08
C THR A 449 31.25 -0.32 -11.26
N SER A 450 30.97 0.97 -11.37
CA SER A 450 29.87 1.59 -10.63
C SER A 450 28.51 1.15 -11.18
N ALA A 451 27.48 1.16 -10.32
CA ALA A 451 26.11 0.90 -10.76
C ALA A 451 25.63 1.89 -11.84
N TYR A 452 26.11 3.14 -11.80
CA TYR A 452 25.84 4.13 -12.83
C TYR A 452 26.36 3.68 -14.19
N ASP A 453 27.63 3.29 -14.27
CA ASP A 453 28.26 2.86 -15.52
C ASP A 453 27.58 1.60 -16.06
N ILE A 454 27.25 0.64 -15.19
CA ILE A 454 26.53 -0.60 -15.57
C ILE A 454 25.19 -0.28 -16.25
N VAL A 455 24.35 0.55 -15.60
CA VAL A 455 23.02 0.90 -16.13
C VAL A 455 23.16 1.74 -17.40
N ARG A 456 24.03 2.75 -17.38
CA ARG A 456 24.24 3.64 -18.53
C ARG A 456 24.77 2.89 -19.74
N ASP A 457 25.75 2.00 -19.56
CA ASP A 457 26.33 1.20 -20.65
C ASP A 457 25.33 0.18 -21.20
N TYR A 458 24.47 -0.40 -20.34
CA TYR A 458 23.34 -1.20 -20.81
C TYR A 458 22.47 -0.38 -21.76
N TRP A 459 21.97 0.78 -21.34
CA TRP A 459 21.09 1.61 -22.18
C TRP A 459 21.79 2.14 -23.43
N LYS A 460 23.08 2.46 -23.34
CA LYS A 460 23.89 2.86 -24.50
C LYS A 460 24.03 1.74 -25.53
N SER A 461 24.12 0.49 -25.08
CA SER A 461 24.19 -0.68 -25.97
C SER A 461 22.83 -1.11 -26.55
N ARG A 462 21.72 -0.73 -25.90
CA ARG A 462 20.36 -1.16 -26.26
C ARG A 462 19.58 -0.14 -27.08
N THR A 463 20.00 1.12 -27.07
CA THR A 463 19.34 2.19 -27.80
C THR A 463 20.09 2.51 -29.08
N ASN A 464 19.36 2.65 -30.19
CA ASN A 464 19.91 3.07 -31.49
C ASN A 464 19.70 4.57 -31.73
N VAL A 465 19.68 5.36 -30.64
CA VAL A 465 19.46 6.81 -30.71
C VAL A 465 20.73 7.51 -31.22
N LYS A 466 20.56 8.56 -32.04
CA LYS A 466 21.69 9.32 -32.60
C LYS A 466 22.44 10.13 -31.54
N ASP A 467 21.71 10.67 -30.57
CA ASP A 467 22.24 11.43 -29.44
C ASP A 467 21.86 10.71 -28.14
N PHE A 468 22.80 9.94 -27.61
CA PHE A 468 22.59 9.18 -26.38
C PHE A 468 22.55 10.10 -25.14
N GLU A 469 23.29 11.20 -25.13
CA GLU A 469 23.32 12.08 -23.94
C GLU A 469 21.99 12.80 -23.78
N LEU A 470 21.41 13.29 -24.87
CA LEU A 470 20.07 13.88 -24.84
C LEU A 470 19.02 12.84 -24.41
N PHE A 471 19.08 11.62 -24.95
CA PHE A 471 18.20 10.52 -24.54
C PHE A 471 18.33 10.22 -23.04
N TRP A 472 19.55 10.09 -22.54
CA TRP A 472 19.83 9.75 -21.15
C TRP A 472 19.35 10.86 -20.21
N GLN A 473 19.68 12.12 -20.50
CA GLN A 473 19.23 13.27 -19.71
C GLN A 473 17.70 13.41 -19.71
N THR A 474 17.04 13.16 -20.85
CA THR A 474 15.57 13.18 -20.93
C THR A 474 14.96 12.06 -20.08
N ALA A 475 15.50 10.83 -20.15
CA ALA A 475 15.02 9.72 -19.34
C ALA A 475 15.20 9.96 -17.83
N LEU A 476 16.28 10.63 -17.42
CA LEU A 476 16.49 11.03 -16.02
C LEU A 476 15.57 12.17 -15.60
N HIS A 477 15.31 13.14 -16.47
CA HIS A 477 14.41 14.25 -16.22
C HIS A 477 12.96 13.78 -16.07
N ASP A 478 12.48 13.00 -17.04
CA ASP A 478 11.09 12.51 -17.09
C ASP A 478 10.88 11.33 -16.13
N GLY A 479 11.96 10.65 -15.72
CA GLY A 479 11.96 9.48 -14.85
C GLY A 479 11.49 8.19 -15.52
N LEU A 480 11.32 8.20 -16.84
CA LEU A 480 10.88 7.06 -17.65
C LEU A 480 11.48 7.08 -19.05
N ILE A 481 11.47 5.93 -19.70
CA ILE A 481 11.92 5.78 -21.09
C ILE A 481 10.68 5.64 -21.98
N ALA A 482 10.39 6.69 -22.76
CA ALA A 482 9.24 6.71 -23.66
C ALA A 482 9.26 5.53 -24.66
N GLY A 483 8.08 4.97 -24.93
CA GLY A 483 7.90 3.91 -25.93
C GLY A 483 8.38 2.51 -25.49
N THR A 484 8.69 2.30 -24.21
CA THR A 484 9.15 1.00 -23.68
C THR A 484 8.06 0.13 -23.05
N ALA A 485 6.82 0.63 -22.98
CA ALA A 485 5.65 -0.16 -22.59
C ALA A 485 5.57 -1.44 -23.42
N CYS A 486 5.20 -2.57 -22.79
CA CYS A 486 5.12 -3.84 -23.49
C CYS A 486 4.01 -3.75 -24.55
N PRO A 487 4.29 -4.11 -25.82
CA PRO A 487 3.31 -4.00 -26.88
C PRO A 487 2.14 -4.98 -26.64
N PRO A 488 0.89 -4.58 -26.93
CA PRO A 488 -0.24 -5.50 -26.86
C PRO A 488 -0.04 -6.72 -27.76
N LYS A 489 -0.30 -7.90 -27.21
CA LYS A 489 -0.20 -9.20 -27.88
C LYS A 489 -1.59 -9.80 -28.09
N SER A 490 -1.87 -10.23 -29.31
CA SER A 490 -3.07 -11.02 -29.59
C SER A 490 -2.83 -12.46 -29.14
N VAL A 491 -3.64 -12.94 -28.19
CA VAL A 491 -3.56 -14.29 -27.65
C VAL A 491 -4.82 -15.07 -28.03
N ALA A 492 -4.73 -16.38 -28.16
CA ALA A 492 -5.86 -17.28 -28.39
C ALA A 492 -6.08 -18.18 -27.18
N LEU A 493 -7.33 -18.38 -26.77
CA LEU A 493 -7.63 -19.39 -25.76
C LEU A 493 -7.25 -20.76 -26.31
N LYS A 494 -6.51 -21.53 -25.52
CA LYS A 494 -6.21 -22.93 -25.83
C LYS A 494 -7.53 -23.73 -25.89
N GLN A 495 -7.67 -24.64 -26.85
CA GLN A 495 -8.86 -25.51 -26.91
C GLN A 495 -9.02 -26.27 -25.58
N GLY A 496 -10.20 -26.12 -24.96
CA GLY A 496 -10.51 -26.71 -23.67
C GLY A 496 -9.93 -25.97 -22.45
N SER A 497 -9.41 -24.75 -22.59
CA SER A 497 -8.88 -23.97 -21.46
C SER A 497 -9.93 -23.51 -20.45
N GLY A 498 -11.19 -23.33 -20.87
CA GLY A 498 -12.34 -23.18 -19.96
C GLY A 498 -12.82 -24.51 -19.34
N THR A 499 -12.33 -25.63 -19.86
CA THR A 499 -12.83 -26.98 -19.58
C THR A 499 -11.76 -27.90 -19.00
N GLN A 500 -10.72 -27.41 -18.33
CA GLN A 500 -9.78 -28.28 -17.63
C GLN A 500 -9.64 -27.82 -16.19
N ALA A 501 -10.29 -28.55 -15.27
CA ALA A 501 -9.71 -28.72 -13.94
C ALA A 501 -8.27 -29.25 -14.15
N PRO A 502 -7.27 -28.75 -13.40
CA PRO A 502 -5.91 -29.23 -13.57
C PRO A 502 -5.91 -30.76 -13.53
N SER A 503 -5.34 -31.40 -14.55
CA SER A 503 -5.00 -32.81 -14.46
C SER A 503 -4.21 -33.01 -13.16
N ASN A 504 -4.53 -34.08 -12.42
CA ASN A 504 -3.99 -34.51 -11.12
C ASN A 504 -2.45 -34.51 -10.94
N THR A 505 -1.67 -33.97 -11.87
CA THR A 505 -0.22 -33.78 -11.79
C THR A 505 0.19 -32.45 -11.17
N ALA A 506 -0.64 -31.41 -11.18
CA ALA A 506 -0.35 -30.10 -10.55
C ALA A 506 -1.07 -29.87 -9.21
N GLN A 507 -2.12 -30.65 -8.91
CA GLN A 507 -2.54 -30.91 -7.53
C GLN A 507 -1.74 -32.11 -7.02
N ARG A 508 -0.50 -31.88 -6.57
CA ARG A 508 0.21 -32.87 -5.76
C ARG A 508 -0.53 -32.98 -4.42
N ALA A 509 -1.41 -33.98 -4.35
CA ALA A 509 -2.01 -34.57 -3.16
C ALA A 509 -2.34 -33.59 -2.01
N VAL A 510 -3.41 -32.79 -2.20
CA VAL A 510 -4.34 -32.65 -1.07
C VAL A 510 -5.07 -34.01 -1.02
N PRO A 511 -4.94 -34.81 0.06
CA PRO A 511 -5.79 -35.97 0.22
C PRO A 511 -7.23 -35.51 0.05
N PRO A 512 -8.11 -36.22 -0.69
CA PRO A 512 -9.52 -35.88 -0.67
C PRO A 512 -9.97 -35.91 0.80
N VAL A 513 -10.21 -34.73 1.37
CA VAL A 513 -10.86 -34.63 2.67
C VAL A 513 -12.20 -35.33 2.46
N PRO A 514 -12.54 -36.34 3.29
CA PRO A 514 -13.85 -36.98 3.20
C PRO A 514 -14.90 -35.88 3.20
N ARG A 515 -15.70 -35.79 2.14
CA ARG A 515 -16.93 -35.00 2.14
C ARG A 515 -17.96 -35.74 3.00
N SER A 516 -17.65 -35.93 4.28
CA SER A 516 -18.66 -36.28 5.27
C SER A 516 -19.43 -35.00 5.58
N HIS A 517 -20.75 -35.08 5.53
CA HIS A 517 -21.68 -34.07 6.02
C HIS A 517 -21.63 -33.92 7.56
N GLU A 518 -20.44 -33.98 8.15
CA GLU A 518 -20.16 -33.81 9.57
C GLU A 518 -19.20 -32.62 9.72
N ALA A 519 -19.66 -31.58 10.44
CA ALA A 519 -18.96 -30.33 10.74
C ALA A 519 -18.05 -29.78 9.63
N LYS A 520 -18.56 -28.85 8.79
CA LYS A 520 -17.74 -28.12 7.80
C LYS A 520 -16.46 -27.61 8.48
N SER A 521 -15.29 -28.11 8.07
CA SER A 521 -14.01 -27.65 8.59
C SER A 521 -13.80 -26.18 8.23
N LEU A 522 -13.18 -25.42 9.14
CA LEU A 522 -12.86 -24.02 8.86
C LEU A 522 -11.78 -23.93 7.78
N GLU A 523 -11.83 -22.86 6.99
CA GLU A 523 -10.80 -22.54 5.98
C GLU A 523 -9.89 -21.43 6.48
N ILE A 524 -8.61 -21.48 6.10
CA ILE A 524 -7.67 -20.39 6.34
C ILE A 524 -7.30 -19.72 5.02
N ILE A 525 -7.15 -18.40 5.04
CA ILE A 525 -6.71 -17.57 3.91
C ILE A 525 -5.48 -16.79 4.35
N PHE A 526 -4.43 -16.83 3.53
CA PHE A 526 -3.22 -16.04 3.75
C PHE A 526 -3.22 -14.82 2.83
N ARG A 527 -3.05 -13.62 3.41
CA ARG A 527 -2.98 -12.35 2.67
C ARG A 527 -1.75 -11.53 3.07
N PRO A 528 -1.11 -10.80 2.15
CA PRO A 528 -0.14 -9.79 2.54
C PRO A 528 -0.83 -8.71 3.36
N ASP A 529 -0.15 -8.20 4.38
CA ASP A 529 -0.72 -7.14 5.19
C ASP A 529 -0.80 -5.82 4.41
N PRO A 530 -1.92 -5.07 4.48
CA PRO A 530 -2.10 -3.84 3.70
C PRO A 530 -1.13 -2.71 4.07
N THR A 531 -0.46 -2.77 5.23
CA THR A 531 0.50 -1.74 5.66
C THR A 531 1.92 -2.27 5.81
N ILE A 532 2.11 -3.58 6.04
CA ILE A 532 3.45 -4.19 6.21
C ILE A 532 3.88 -5.05 5.01
N PHE A 533 2.96 -5.31 4.08
CA PHE A 533 3.16 -6.18 2.92
C PHE A 533 3.57 -7.60 3.32
N ASP A 534 4.74 -8.06 2.89
CA ASP A 534 5.30 -9.38 3.16
C ASP A 534 6.22 -9.42 4.40
N GLY A 535 6.42 -8.28 5.06
CA GLY A 535 7.32 -8.11 6.22
C GLY A 535 8.60 -7.33 5.92
N ARG A 536 8.86 -6.96 4.66
CA ARG A 536 9.99 -6.10 4.29
C ARG A 536 9.90 -4.70 4.92
N PHE A 537 8.67 -4.22 5.16
CA PHE A 537 8.41 -2.93 5.81
C PHE A 537 8.15 -3.03 7.31
N ALA A 538 8.39 -4.18 7.95
CA ALA A 538 8.06 -4.37 9.36
C ALA A 538 8.76 -3.40 10.32
N ASN A 539 9.96 -2.90 9.96
CA ASN A 539 10.67 -1.91 10.78
C ASN A 539 10.29 -0.45 10.48
N ASN A 540 9.32 -0.23 9.57
CA ASN A 540 8.85 1.11 9.25
C ASN A 540 7.76 1.56 10.24
N GLY A 541 8.10 2.50 11.11
CA GLY A 541 7.19 2.97 12.17
C GLY A 541 5.94 3.70 11.66
N TRP A 542 6.01 4.39 10.52
CA TRP A 542 4.83 5.03 9.91
C TRP A 542 3.82 3.97 9.45
N LEU A 543 4.29 2.89 8.84
CA LEU A 543 3.44 1.79 8.37
C LEU A 543 2.94 0.88 9.50
N GLN A 544 3.69 0.77 10.60
CA GLN A 544 3.24 0.09 11.82
C GLN A 544 2.12 0.85 12.54
N GLU A 545 2.23 2.18 12.60
CA GLU A 545 1.22 3.05 13.23
C GLU A 545 0.01 3.30 12.30
N LEU A 546 0.17 3.18 10.98
CA LEU A 546 -0.90 3.35 10.00
C LEU A 546 -2.05 2.37 10.28
N PRO A 547 -3.27 2.84 10.56
CA PRO A 547 -4.41 1.95 10.77
C PRO A 547 -4.77 1.22 9.49
N LYS A 548 -4.93 -0.10 9.57
CA LYS A 548 -5.36 -0.91 8.43
C LYS A 548 -6.72 -0.42 7.91
N PRO A 549 -6.94 -0.30 6.59
CA PRO A 549 -8.10 0.39 6.01
C PRO A 549 -9.45 -0.07 6.58
N LEU A 550 -9.63 -1.39 6.70
CA LEU A 550 -10.84 -1.99 7.22
C LEU A 550 -10.74 -2.12 8.74
N THR A 551 -9.85 -2.95 9.28
CA THR A 551 -9.87 -3.31 10.72
C THR A 551 -9.48 -2.19 11.68
N LYS A 552 -8.81 -1.13 11.21
CA LYS A 552 -8.28 -0.01 12.02
C LYS A 552 -7.26 -0.45 13.08
N LEU A 553 -6.77 -1.69 12.98
CA LEU A 553 -5.65 -2.19 13.76
C LEU A 553 -4.35 -1.50 13.34
N ALA A 554 -3.47 -1.30 14.31
CA ALA A 554 -2.10 -0.84 14.13
C ALA A 554 -1.17 -1.75 14.96
N TRP A 555 0.11 -1.87 14.59
CA TRP A 555 1.14 -2.64 15.30
C TRP A 555 0.91 -4.16 15.44
N ASP A 556 -0.20 -4.70 14.95
CA ASP A 556 -0.58 -6.10 15.04
C ASP A 556 -1.28 -6.59 13.77
N ASN A 557 -1.09 -7.87 13.47
CA ASN A 557 -2.03 -8.69 12.72
C ASN A 557 -2.93 -9.51 13.66
N ALA A 558 -4.02 -10.05 13.13
CA ALA A 558 -5.01 -10.82 13.87
C ALA A 558 -5.66 -11.87 12.94
N ALA A 559 -6.32 -12.86 13.55
CA ALA A 559 -7.16 -13.84 12.86
C ALA A 559 -8.55 -13.24 12.63
N LEU A 560 -8.81 -12.78 11.40
CA LEU A 560 -10.05 -12.10 11.03
C LEU A 560 -11.14 -13.12 10.73
N MET A 561 -12.35 -12.90 11.23
CA MET A 561 -13.49 -13.80 11.00
C MET A 561 -14.84 -13.08 11.06
N SER A 562 -15.88 -13.73 10.55
CA SER A 562 -17.24 -13.20 10.58
C SER A 562 -17.83 -13.21 12.00
N PRO A 563 -18.80 -12.33 12.28
CA PRO A 563 -19.58 -12.37 13.53
C PRO A 563 -20.21 -13.73 13.81
N ALA A 564 -20.85 -14.36 12.80
CA ALA A 564 -21.47 -15.67 12.95
C ALA A 564 -20.46 -16.79 13.24
N THR A 565 -19.28 -16.73 12.62
CA THR A 565 -18.19 -17.69 12.90
C THR A 565 -17.67 -17.51 14.32
N ALA A 566 -17.46 -16.26 14.76
CA ALA A 566 -17.02 -15.96 16.12
C ALA A 566 -18.04 -16.41 17.17
N GLU A 567 -19.33 -16.16 16.95
CA GLU A 567 -20.42 -16.57 17.86
C GLU A 567 -20.44 -18.09 18.05
N ARG A 568 -20.39 -18.86 16.95
CA ARG A 568 -20.36 -20.34 17.01
C ARG A 568 -19.11 -20.88 17.71
N LEU A 569 -17.98 -20.19 17.59
CA LEU A 569 -16.73 -20.53 18.29
C LEU A 569 -16.69 -19.97 19.74
N GLY A 570 -17.74 -19.24 20.15
CA GLY A 570 -17.81 -18.58 21.46
C GLY A 570 -16.72 -17.53 21.67
N LEU A 571 -16.24 -16.89 20.60
CA LEU A 571 -15.19 -15.87 20.65
C LEU A 571 -15.77 -14.49 20.86
N SER A 572 -15.07 -13.67 21.65
CA SER A 572 -15.53 -12.34 22.01
C SER A 572 -14.36 -11.35 22.18
N TYR A 573 -14.72 -10.09 22.40
CA TYR A 573 -13.80 -9.07 22.86
C TYR A 573 -14.40 -8.32 24.04
N ARG A 574 -13.56 -7.62 24.81
CA ARG A 574 -14.01 -6.65 25.81
C ARG A 574 -13.23 -5.35 25.70
N ILE A 575 -13.86 -4.25 26.09
CA ILE A 575 -13.22 -2.94 26.16
C ILE A 575 -12.80 -2.67 27.61
N GLY A 576 -11.49 -2.57 27.84
CA GLY A 576 -10.93 -2.19 29.14
C GLY A 576 -10.60 -0.71 29.18
N TRP A 577 -11.18 0.02 30.14
CA TRP A 577 -10.93 1.45 30.35
C TRP A 577 -9.70 1.69 31.22
N THR A 578 -8.51 1.30 30.74
CA THR A 578 -7.24 1.43 31.48
C THR A 578 -6.50 2.74 31.18
N GLY A 579 -7.23 3.86 31.19
CA GLY A 579 -6.69 5.21 30.89
C GLY A 579 -6.35 5.41 29.41
N GLY A 580 -7.03 6.36 28.75
CA GLY A 580 -6.90 6.63 27.32
C GLY A 580 -8.21 7.13 26.71
N GLU A 581 -8.18 7.71 25.51
CA GLU A 581 -9.33 8.37 24.88
C GLU A 581 -10.40 7.38 24.36
N HIS A 582 -10.01 6.12 24.07
CA HIS A 582 -10.87 5.13 23.40
C HIS A 582 -10.95 3.75 24.08
N GLY A 583 -10.31 3.57 25.24
CA GLY A 583 -10.18 2.26 25.89
C GLY A 583 -9.26 1.30 25.11
N THR A 584 -8.91 0.16 25.73
CA THR A 584 -8.13 -0.91 25.09
C THR A 584 -9.04 -2.07 24.73
N VAL A 585 -8.97 -2.53 23.48
CA VAL A 585 -9.68 -3.74 23.03
C VAL A 585 -8.90 -4.97 23.43
N TYR A 586 -9.50 -5.86 24.22
CA TYR A 586 -8.95 -7.16 24.57
C TYR A 586 -9.71 -8.22 23.78
N ALA A 587 -9.02 -8.90 22.87
CA ALA A 587 -9.56 -9.98 22.04
C ALA A 587 -9.15 -11.34 22.59
N ASP A 588 -9.98 -12.36 22.40
CA ASP A 588 -9.63 -13.73 22.77
C ASP A 588 -8.41 -14.21 21.96
N LEU A 589 -7.41 -14.75 22.66
CA LEU A 589 -6.24 -15.36 22.05
C LEU A 589 -6.57 -16.81 21.70
N ILE A 590 -6.36 -17.20 20.45
CA ILE A 590 -6.70 -18.52 19.93
C ILE A 590 -5.47 -19.24 19.39
N GLU A 591 -5.51 -20.56 19.39
CA GLU A 591 -4.58 -21.41 18.66
C GLU A 591 -5.18 -21.81 17.32
N LEU A 592 -4.44 -21.54 16.25
CA LEU A 592 -4.73 -21.94 14.88
C LEU A 592 -3.91 -23.20 14.58
N HIS A 593 -4.58 -24.34 14.40
CA HIS A 593 -3.98 -25.62 14.04
C HIS A 593 -4.26 -25.91 12.57
N TYR A 594 -3.21 -25.95 11.74
CA TYR A 594 -3.33 -26.15 10.31
C TYR A 594 -2.19 -27.03 9.80
N ARG A 595 -2.54 -28.15 9.13
CA ARG A 595 -1.57 -29.09 8.50
C ARG A 595 -0.43 -29.52 9.44
N GLY A 596 -0.79 -29.88 10.68
CA GLY A 596 0.15 -30.34 11.71
C GLY A 596 1.04 -29.23 12.30
N ARG A 597 0.75 -27.96 12.00
CA ARG A 597 1.44 -26.78 12.56
C ARG A 597 0.47 -25.97 13.40
N MET A 598 1.01 -25.23 14.35
CA MET A 598 0.23 -24.40 15.26
C MET A 598 0.83 -22.99 15.34
N MET A 599 -0.04 -21.97 15.36
CA MET A 599 0.33 -20.63 15.80
C MET A 599 -0.74 -20.06 16.72
N ARG A 600 -0.37 -19.04 17.52
CA ARG A 600 -1.32 -18.26 18.31
C ARG A 600 -1.57 -16.91 17.65
N ALA A 601 -2.81 -16.46 17.64
CA ALA A 601 -3.20 -15.12 17.18
C ALA A 601 -4.48 -14.66 17.88
N PRO A 602 -4.69 -13.35 18.09
CA PRO A 602 -5.95 -12.83 18.61
C PRO A 602 -7.04 -12.90 17.54
N ALA A 603 -8.26 -13.28 17.95
CA ALA A 603 -9.42 -13.25 17.08
C ALA A 603 -9.93 -11.81 16.89
N TRP A 604 -10.17 -11.40 15.65
CA TRP A 604 -10.74 -10.09 15.35
C TRP A 604 -12.00 -10.23 14.49
N ILE A 605 -13.13 -9.77 15.02
CA ILE A 605 -14.43 -9.91 14.39
C ILE A 605 -14.61 -8.79 13.36
N VAL A 606 -14.87 -9.16 12.10
CA VAL A 606 -15.01 -8.21 10.99
C VAL A 606 -16.37 -8.39 10.31
N PRO A 607 -17.29 -7.42 10.45
CA PRO A 607 -18.54 -7.41 9.68
C PRO A 607 -18.29 -7.49 8.17
N GLY A 608 -19.07 -8.29 7.46
CA GLY A 608 -18.91 -8.57 6.03
C GLY A 608 -17.92 -9.68 5.68
N HIS A 609 -17.19 -10.24 6.64
CA HIS A 609 -16.32 -11.38 6.38
C HIS A 609 -17.14 -12.63 6.09
N ALA A 610 -16.68 -13.47 5.16
CA ALA A 610 -17.37 -14.72 4.86
C ALA A 610 -17.36 -15.69 6.05
N ASP A 611 -18.39 -16.51 6.15
CA ASP A 611 -18.55 -17.50 7.21
C ASP A 611 -17.65 -18.72 7.01
N ASP A 612 -17.33 -19.40 8.12
CA ASP A 612 -16.54 -20.62 8.18
C ASP A 612 -15.12 -20.49 7.60
N CYS A 613 -14.59 -19.27 7.50
CA CYS A 613 -13.20 -19.03 7.11
C CYS A 613 -12.55 -17.96 7.99
N VAL A 614 -11.22 -18.01 8.05
CA VAL A 614 -10.38 -17.07 8.78
C VAL A 614 -9.33 -16.48 7.85
N THR A 615 -9.28 -15.15 7.77
CA THR A 615 -8.17 -14.47 7.10
C THR A 615 -7.07 -14.15 8.10
N ILE A 616 -5.83 -14.43 7.75
CA ILE A 616 -4.68 -13.97 8.53
C ILE A 616 -3.65 -13.30 7.64
N HIS A 617 -3.18 -12.13 8.07
CA HIS A 617 -2.21 -11.32 7.33
C HIS A 617 -0.78 -11.69 7.71
N TYR A 618 0.07 -12.02 6.73
CA TYR A 618 1.51 -12.25 6.94
C TYR A 618 2.32 -10.94 6.89
N GLY A 619 3.60 -11.02 7.25
CA GLY A 619 4.51 -9.87 7.32
C GLY A 619 4.83 -9.36 8.73
N TYR A 620 4.13 -9.86 9.75
CA TYR A 620 4.40 -9.64 11.17
C TYR A 620 5.15 -10.82 11.81
N GLY A 621 5.55 -10.65 13.09
CA GLY A 621 6.19 -11.70 13.88
C GLY A 621 7.67 -11.91 13.56
N ARG A 622 8.31 -10.90 12.98
CA ARG A 622 9.76 -10.89 12.73
C ARG A 622 10.53 -10.88 14.05
N THR A 623 11.65 -11.60 14.09
CA THR A 623 12.54 -11.68 15.25
C THR A 623 13.75 -10.76 15.11
N LYS A 624 14.09 -10.39 13.86
CA LYS A 624 15.18 -9.49 13.51
C LYS A 624 14.75 -8.44 12.48
N ALA A 625 13.72 -7.65 12.80
CA ALA A 625 13.35 -6.50 11.96
C ALA A 625 14.15 -5.23 12.29
N GLY A 626 14.57 -5.06 13.55
CA GLY A 626 15.06 -3.82 14.13
C GLY A 626 14.29 -3.44 15.40
N LYS A 627 14.43 -2.20 15.88
CA LYS A 627 13.81 -1.71 17.14
C LYS A 627 12.31 -1.50 17.03
N VAL A 628 11.78 -1.37 15.82
CA VAL A 628 10.35 -1.08 15.58
C VAL A 628 9.58 -2.37 15.38
N GLY A 629 10.03 -3.24 14.49
CA GLY A 629 9.24 -4.39 14.03
C GLY A 629 9.49 -5.71 14.76
N SER A 630 10.58 -5.83 15.55
CA SER A 630 10.92 -7.11 16.17
C SER A 630 9.95 -7.45 17.31
N GLY A 631 9.30 -8.61 17.21
CA GLY A 631 8.27 -9.05 18.15
C GLY A 631 6.91 -8.34 17.99
N ALA A 632 6.73 -7.52 16.96
CA ALA A 632 5.42 -6.95 16.63
C ALA A 632 4.55 -7.99 15.91
N GLY A 633 3.29 -8.14 16.33
CA GLY A 633 2.33 -9.11 15.78
C GLY A 633 2.79 -10.57 15.86
N PHE A 634 2.27 -11.41 14.96
CA PHE A 634 2.34 -12.87 14.99
C PHE A 634 2.85 -13.42 13.65
N ASN A 635 3.78 -14.38 13.70
CA ASN A 635 4.40 -14.93 12.48
C ASN A 635 3.48 -15.97 11.81
N VAL A 636 2.89 -15.58 10.69
CA VAL A 636 2.01 -16.43 9.87
C VAL A 636 2.79 -17.43 9.02
N TYR A 637 3.99 -17.08 8.56
CA TYR A 637 4.81 -17.98 7.74
C TYR A 637 5.12 -19.29 8.46
N ALA A 638 5.07 -19.30 9.80
CA ALA A 638 5.22 -20.50 10.63
C ALA A 638 4.18 -21.61 10.38
N ILE A 639 3.01 -21.29 9.79
CA ILE A 639 1.97 -22.28 9.46
C ILE A 639 1.67 -22.39 7.96
N MET A 640 2.15 -21.46 7.14
CA MET A 640 1.98 -21.50 5.68
C MET A 640 2.75 -22.69 5.11
N THR A 641 2.14 -23.40 4.14
CA THR A 641 2.80 -24.51 3.43
C THR A 641 2.91 -24.22 1.95
N SER A 642 4.00 -24.67 1.33
CA SER A 642 4.31 -24.38 -0.06
C SER A 642 3.25 -24.92 -1.03
N ASP A 643 2.53 -25.98 -0.65
CA ASP A 643 1.49 -26.61 -1.46
C ASP A 643 0.10 -25.99 -1.28
N ALA A 644 -0.07 -25.11 -0.28
CA ALA A 644 -1.27 -24.30 -0.08
C ALA A 644 -0.88 -22.86 0.33
N PRO A 645 -0.12 -22.13 -0.51
CA PRO A 645 0.42 -20.82 -0.15
C PRO A 645 -0.67 -19.75 0.00
N LEU A 646 -1.84 -19.97 -0.60
CA LEU A 646 -3.02 -19.09 -0.50
C LEU A 646 -3.96 -19.47 0.65
N GLY A 647 -3.70 -20.62 1.31
CA GLY A 647 -4.60 -21.24 2.29
C GLY A 647 -5.48 -22.33 1.68
N ALA A 648 -6.15 -23.09 2.56
CA ALA A 648 -7.04 -24.19 2.18
C ALA A 648 -7.97 -24.56 3.36
N PRO A 649 -8.98 -25.43 3.15
CA PRO A 649 -9.74 -26.04 4.25
C PRO A 649 -8.86 -26.88 5.19
N GLY A 650 -9.38 -27.10 6.42
CA GLY A 650 -8.72 -27.93 7.42
C GLY A 650 -8.08 -27.16 8.58
N LEU A 651 -8.50 -25.91 8.80
CA LEU A 651 -8.16 -25.17 10.01
C LEU A 651 -8.99 -25.69 11.19
N ALA A 652 -8.30 -25.94 12.31
CA ALA A 652 -8.93 -26.13 13.61
C ALA A 652 -8.55 -24.98 14.54
N ILE A 653 -9.49 -24.53 15.37
CA ILE A 653 -9.30 -23.42 16.29
C ILE A 653 -9.58 -23.89 17.72
N ASN A 654 -8.61 -23.69 18.60
CA ASN A 654 -8.76 -23.95 20.03
C ASN A 654 -8.71 -22.62 20.81
N LYS A 655 -9.62 -22.45 21.79
CA LYS A 655 -9.57 -21.32 22.72
C LYS A 655 -8.46 -21.55 23.75
N THR A 656 -7.65 -20.52 23.99
CA THR A 656 -6.61 -20.59 25.04
C THR A 656 -7.12 -20.18 26.42
N GLY A 657 -8.23 -19.45 26.49
CA GLY A 657 -8.71 -18.81 27.71
C GLY A 657 -7.99 -17.49 28.05
N GLU A 658 -6.93 -17.15 27.32
CA GLU A 658 -6.21 -15.87 27.46
C GLU A 658 -6.81 -14.79 26.56
N GLN A 659 -6.53 -13.52 26.89
CA GLN A 659 -6.88 -12.37 26.08
C GLN A 659 -5.66 -11.54 25.72
N TYR A 660 -5.66 -10.99 24.52
CA TYR A 660 -4.59 -10.15 24.00
C TYR A 660 -5.09 -8.72 23.74
N PRO A 661 -4.37 -7.69 24.19
CA PRO A 661 -4.76 -6.33 23.93
C PRO A 661 -4.26 -5.82 22.57
N LEU A 662 -5.18 -5.39 21.71
CA LEU A 662 -4.90 -4.90 20.37
C LEU A 662 -4.89 -3.37 20.29
N ALA A 663 -3.94 -2.81 19.54
CA ALA A 663 -3.93 -1.40 19.17
C ALA A 663 -4.94 -1.16 18.03
N CYS A 664 -6.03 -0.46 18.33
CA CYS A 664 -7.06 -0.10 17.36
C CYS A 664 -7.38 1.40 17.49
N THR A 665 -7.37 2.13 16.38
CA THR A 665 -7.65 3.58 16.37
C THR A 665 -9.13 3.90 16.26
N GLN A 666 -9.95 2.97 15.77
CA GLN A 666 -11.39 3.14 15.68
C GLN A 666 -12.09 1.81 15.91
N PHE A 667 -12.65 1.66 17.13
CA PHE A 667 -13.39 0.48 17.53
C PHE A 667 -14.91 0.57 17.26
N HIS A 668 -15.50 1.77 17.30
CA HIS A 668 -16.92 1.94 17.01
C HIS A 668 -17.14 1.90 15.49
N HIS A 669 -17.97 0.98 15.01
CA HIS A 669 -18.17 0.74 13.58
C HIS A 669 -19.53 1.22 13.06
N SER A 670 -20.53 1.36 13.95
CA SER A 670 -21.84 1.93 13.64
C SER A 670 -21.78 3.46 13.63
N ILE A 671 -22.58 4.08 12.76
CA ILE A 671 -22.75 5.54 12.71
C ILE A 671 -23.71 6.05 13.79
N GLU A 672 -24.37 5.16 14.54
CA GLU A 672 -25.30 5.49 15.64
C GLU A 672 -26.43 6.44 15.23
N GLY A 673 -26.96 6.27 14.02
CA GLY A 673 -28.01 7.12 13.44
C GLY A 673 -27.58 8.56 13.12
N ARG A 674 -26.29 8.89 13.24
CA ARG A 674 -25.76 10.25 12.99
C ARG A 674 -25.53 10.49 11.50
N HIS A 675 -25.60 11.75 11.09
CA HIS A 675 -25.44 12.17 9.69
C HIS A 675 -24.00 12.55 9.32
N LEU A 676 -23.01 11.74 9.74
CA LEU A 676 -21.57 12.04 9.56
C LEU A 676 -21.10 11.81 8.13
N ALA A 677 -21.14 10.55 7.69
CA ALA A 677 -20.82 10.14 6.33
C ALA A 677 -22.13 9.90 5.57
N ARG A 678 -22.50 10.84 4.68
CA ARG A 678 -23.75 10.78 3.91
C ARG A 678 -23.54 9.92 2.68
N ALA A 679 -24.46 8.97 2.47
CA ALA A 679 -24.44 8.07 1.33
C ALA A 679 -25.86 7.93 0.76
N GLY A 680 -25.97 7.72 -0.55
CA GLY A 680 -27.22 7.50 -1.27
C GLY A 680 -27.00 6.66 -2.53
N THR A 681 -28.03 6.52 -3.36
CA THR A 681 -27.92 5.88 -4.68
C THR A 681 -27.93 6.90 -5.80
N ILE A 682 -27.41 6.53 -6.97
CA ILE A 682 -27.48 7.38 -8.16
C ILE A 682 -28.93 7.69 -8.57
N GLU A 683 -29.84 6.72 -8.39
CA GLU A 683 -31.26 6.92 -8.63
C GLU A 683 -31.87 7.94 -7.67
N GLN A 684 -31.52 7.87 -6.39
CA GLN A 684 -31.93 8.87 -5.40
C GLN A 684 -31.39 10.25 -5.76
N TYR A 685 -30.13 10.35 -6.16
CA TYR A 685 -29.51 11.60 -6.59
C TYR A 685 -30.24 12.21 -7.80
N LEU A 686 -30.58 11.40 -8.81
CA LEU A 686 -31.31 11.87 -9.99
C LEU A 686 -32.71 12.41 -9.66
N LYS A 687 -33.40 11.81 -8.68
CA LYS A 687 -34.72 12.25 -8.22
C LYS A 687 -34.64 13.45 -7.29
N HIS A 688 -33.61 13.50 -6.45
CA HIS A 688 -33.43 14.52 -5.40
C HIS A 688 -31.94 14.88 -5.23
N PRO A 689 -31.38 15.73 -6.11
CA PRO A 689 -29.94 16.00 -6.13
C PRO A 689 -29.39 16.62 -4.85
N ALA A 690 -30.23 17.31 -4.08
CA ALA A 690 -29.88 18.01 -2.85
C ALA A 690 -30.07 17.17 -1.58
N PHE A 691 -30.35 15.86 -1.68
CA PHE A 691 -30.58 14.99 -0.51
C PHE A 691 -29.44 15.09 0.52
N ALA A 692 -28.21 15.27 0.06
CA ALA A 692 -27.05 15.39 0.93
C ALA A 692 -27.06 16.69 1.74
N GLN A 693 -27.59 17.80 1.21
CA GLN A 693 -27.60 19.12 1.85
C GLN A 693 -28.73 19.25 2.88
N GLU A 694 -29.89 18.66 2.60
CA GLU A 694 -31.12 18.84 3.39
C GLU A 694 -31.13 18.11 4.73
N VAL A 695 -30.25 17.12 4.92
CA VAL A 695 -30.19 16.31 6.16
C VAL A 695 -29.84 17.14 7.40
N GLU A 696 -28.92 18.08 7.28
CA GLU A 696 -28.55 19.00 8.36
C GLU A 696 -28.18 20.35 7.71
N PRO A 697 -29.19 21.21 7.45
CA PRO A 697 -28.96 22.45 6.74
C PRO A 697 -28.06 23.35 7.57
N GLU A 698 -27.13 24.05 6.90
CA GLU A 698 -26.28 25.00 7.60
C GLU A 698 -27.13 26.17 8.09
N PRO A 699 -27.00 26.60 9.37
CA PRO A 699 -27.74 27.74 9.88
C PRO A 699 -27.50 29.00 9.04
N PRO A 700 -28.39 30.00 9.03
CA PRO A 700 -28.11 31.31 8.44
C PRO A 700 -26.93 32.00 9.16
N GLN A 701 -26.09 32.75 8.45
CA GLN A 701 -24.95 33.46 9.05
C GLN A 701 -25.39 34.46 10.14
N GLN A 702 -26.57 35.04 9.99
CA GLN A 702 -27.17 36.02 10.91
C GLN A 702 -27.54 35.42 12.28
N LEU A 703 -27.51 34.08 12.42
CA LEU A 703 -27.77 33.41 13.70
C LEU A 703 -26.60 33.52 14.69
N SER A 704 -25.40 33.91 14.23
CA SER A 704 -24.25 34.15 15.11
C SER A 704 -24.42 35.43 15.93
N LEU A 705 -24.08 35.38 17.23
CA LEU A 705 -24.02 36.57 18.10
C LEU A 705 -22.85 37.51 17.75
N TYR A 706 -21.83 36.99 17.05
CA TYR A 706 -20.66 37.74 16.62
C TYR A 706 -20.76 38.05 15.12
N PRO A 707 -20.33 39.25 14.69
CA PRO A 707 -20.23 39.55 13.27
C PRO A 707 -19.23 38.61 12.60
N GLY A 708 -19.53 38.17 11.38
CA GLY A 708 -18.59 37.39 10.57
C GLY A 708 -17.38 38.22 10.15
N PHE A 709 -16.28 37.53 9.87
CA PHE A 709 -15.09 38.14 9.25
C PHE A 709 -15.16 37.96 7.73
N GLN A 710 -14.85 39.00 6.96
CA GLN A 710 -14.75 38.93 5.51
C GLN A 710 -13.31 38.60 5.11
N TYR A 711 -13.14 37.57 4.28
CA TYR A 711 -11.84 37.13 3.79
C TYR A 711 -11.67 37.64 2.36
N ASP A 712 -11.17 38.87 2.17
CA ASP A 712 -11.17 39.55 0.86
C ASP A 712 -10.06 39.08 -0.10
N GLY A 713 -9.03 38.39 0.41
CA GLY A 713 -7.90 37.86 -0.36
C GLY A 713 -8.07 36.39 -0.73
N TYR A 714 -7.03 35.58 -0.48
CA TYR A 714 -7.18 34.12 -0.56
C TYR A 714 -8.09 33.63 0.56
N ALA A 715 -8.98 32.70 0.23
CA ALA A 715 -9.74 31.94 1.20
C ALA A 715 -9.46 30.45 0.98
N TRP A 716 -8.60 29.86 1.81
CA TRP A 716 -8.24 28.46 1.61
C TRP A 716 -9.35 27.52 2.09
N GLY A 717 -9.71 26.55 1.26
CA GLY A 717 -10.70 25.53 1.59
C GLY A 717 -10.42 24.19 0.93
N MET A 718 -11.16 23.17 1.36
CA MET A 718 -10.99 21.80 0.88
C MET A 718 -12.36 21.18 0.59
N ALA A 719 -12.44 20.37 -0.46
CA ALA A 719 -13.57 19.52 -0.77
C ALA A 719 -13.08 18.06 -0.89
N ILE A 720 -13.76 17.13 -0.22
CA ILE A 720 -13.41 15.70 -0.24
C ILE A 720 -14.54 14.89 -0.86
N ASP A 721 -14.26 14.27 -1.99
CA ASP A 721 -15.20 13.41 -2.71
C ASP A 721 -15.24 12.00 -2.09
N LEU A 722 -16.28 11.71 -1.30
CA LEU A 722 -16.45 10.39 -0.68
C LEU A 722 -16.81 9.30 -1.69
N ASN A 723 -17.25 9.68 -2.90
CA ASN A 723 -17.51 8.74 -3.98
C ASN A 723 -16.21 8.21 -4.63
N ALA A 724 -15.15 9.01 -4.58
CA ALA A 724 -13.81 8.65 -5.03
C ALA A 724 -12.91 8.09 -3.90
N CYS A 725 -13.24 8.34 -2.62
CA CYS A 725 -12.40 7.91 -1.50
C CYS A 725 -12.49 6.39 -1.26
N THR A 726 -11.44 5.66 -1.64
CA THR A 726 -11.35 4.21 -1.40
C THR A 726 -11.04 3.83 0.05
N GLY A 727 -10.50 4.76 0.85
CA GLY A 727 -10.08 4.49 2.23
C GLY A 727 -8.66 3.91 2.36
N CYS A 728 -7.84 3.98 1.31
CA CYS A 728 -6.49 3.38 1.23
C CYS A 728 -5.46 3.83 2.28
N GLY A 729 -5.69 4.91 3.03
CA GLY A 729 -4.76 5.35 4.10
C GLY A 729 -3.54 6.15 3.64
N VAL A 730 -3.26 6.23 2.33
CA VAL A 730 -2.06 6.92 1.79
C VAL A 730 -1.96 8.38 2.24
N CYS A 731 -3.10 9.09 2.30
CA CYS A 731 -3.15 10.49 2.73
C CYS A 731 -2.76 10.69 4.22
N VAL A 732 -2.85 9.65 5.05
CA VAL A 732 -2.39 9.68 6.45
C VAL A 732 -0.86 9.69 6.48
N VAL A 733 -0.22 8.74 5.79
CA VAL A 733 1.25 8.64 5.73
C VAL A 733 1.85 9.86 5.04
N ALA A 734 1.26 10.33 3.94
CA ALA A 734 1.73 11.54 3.26
C ALA A 734 1.69 12.77 4.18
N CYS A 735 0.65 12.89 5.02
CA CYS A 735 0.57 13.95 6.01
C CYS A 735 1.63 13.79 7.11
N GLN A 736 1.91 12.56 7.55
CA GLN A 736 2.94 12.25 8.55
C GLN A 736 4.34 12.60 8.02
N ALA A 737 4.66 12.20 6.79
CA ALA A 737 5.92 12.47 6.11
C ALA A 737 6.16 13.96 5.89
N GLU A 738 5.15 14.67 5.35
CA GLU A 738 5.25 16.09 5.05
C GLU A 738 5.40 16.95 6.31
N ASN A 739 4.63 16.64 7.35
CA ASN A 739 4.45 17.53 8.48
C ASN A 739 5.23 17.08 9.72
N ASN A 740 6.27 16.25 9.57
CA ASN A 740 7.10 15.79 10.69
C ASN A 740 6.29 15.21 11.86
N SER A 741 5.17 14.53 11.58
CA SER A 741 4.36 13.96 12.65
C SER A 741 5.09 12.74 13.26
N PRO A 742 5.26 12.68 14.58
CA PRO A 742 6.05 11.63 15.19
C PRO A 742 5.35 10.28 15.13
N ILE A 743 6.12 9.21 15.28
CA ILE A 743 5.59 7.84 15.43
C ILE A 743 5.16 7.63 16.88
N VAL A 744 3.98 7.04 17.09
CA VAL A 744 3.52 6.62 18.42
C VAL A 744 3.53 5.10 18.54
N GLY A 745 4.22 4.60 19.57
CA GLY A 745 4.32 3.17 19.85
C GLY A 745 3.00 2.52 20.23
N LYS A 746 2.89 1.22 19.98
CA LYS A 746 1.72 0.37 20.25
C LYS A 746 0.99 0.62 21.58
N ALA A 747 1.75 0.76 22.67
CA ALA A 747 1.18 0.95 24.00
C ALA A 747 0.41 2.26 24.15
N GLU A 748 0.85 3.33 23.47
CA GLU A 748 0.22 4.65 23.51
C GLU A 748 -0.89 4.77 22.46
N VAL A 749 -0.76 4.11 21.30
CA VAL A 749 -1.88 3.97 20.33
C VAL A 749 -3.07 3.25 20.97
N ARG A 750 -2.83 2.20 21.77
CA ARG A 750 -3.87 1.54 22.58
C ARG A 750 -4.59 2.45 23.58
N ARG A 751 -4.01 3.61 23.88
CA ARG A 751 -4.59 4.64 24.75
C ARG A 751 -5.28 5.75 23.95
N GLY A 752 -5.42 5.62 22.63
CA GLY A 752 -6.01 6.64 21.74
C GLY A 752 -5.15 7.90 21.68
N ARG A 753 -3.83 7.74 21.50
CA ARG A 753 -2.85 8.84 21.47
C ARG A 753 -2.04 8.88 20.18
N GLU A 754 -2.52 8.23 19.12
CA GLU A 754 -1.88 8.26 17.80
C GLU A 754 -1.75 9.70 17.28
N MET A 755 -0.65 10.01 16.59
CA MET A 755 -0.36 11.37 16.12
C MET A 755 -0.75 11.58 14.66
N HIS A 756 -1.90 11.03 14.25
CA HIS A 756 -2.45 11.21 12.91
C HIS A 756 -3.31 12.47 12.80
N TRP A 757 -2.85 13.46 12.01
CA TRP A 757 -3.56 14.73 11.79
C TRP A 757 -4.76 14.62 10.85
N LEU A 758 -4.73 13.58 10.02
CA LEU A 758 -5.81 13.11 9.18
C LEU A 758 -6.03 11.66 9.56
N ARG A 759 -7.28 11.28 9.84
CA ARG A 759 -7.69 9.88 10.00
C ARG A 759 -8.71 9.52 8.93
N ILE A 760 -8.86 8.24 8.64
CA ILE A 760 -9.94 7.76 7.78
C ILE A 760 -10.88 6.97 8.67
N ASP A 761 -12.08 7.51 8.91
CA ASP A 761 -13.12 6.82 9.64
C ASP A 761 -13.80 5.80 8.70
N ARG A 762 -14.19 4.64 9.24
CA ARG A 762 -14.95 3.60 8.53
C ARG A 762 -16.26 3.36 9.27
N TYR A 763 -17.38 3.49 8.56
CA TYR A 763 -18.71 3.17 9.08
C TYR A 763 -19.34 2.02 8.29
N TYR A 764 -20.05 1.15 9.02
CA TYR A 764 -20.89 0.11 8.46
C TYR A 764 -22.36 0.53 8.52
N GLN A 765 -23.09 0.24 7.44
CA GLN A 765 -24.55 0.41 7.34
C GLN A 765 -25.19 -0.93 6.95
N GLY A 766 -26.37 -1.22 7.51
CA GLY A 766 -27.06 -2.50 7.31
C GLY A 766 -26.62 -3.60 8.29
N GLY A 767 -27.01 -4.84 7.98
CA GLY A 767 -26.71 -6.01 8.81
C GLY A 767 -25.21 -6.38 8.83
N PRO A 768 -24.72 -7.00 9.91
CA PRO A 768 -23.30 -7.29 10.09
C PRO A 768 -22.75 -8.38 9.15
N ASP A 769 -23.61 -9.18 8.52
CA ASP A 769 -23.21 -10.27 7.61
C ASP A 769 -22.72 -9.74 6.25
N ASN A 770 -23.31 -8.66 5.75
CA ASN A 770 -22.89 -8.01 4.50
C ASN A 770 -23.18 -6.49 4.54
N PRO A 771 -22.48 -5.73 5.40
CA PRO A 771 -22.72 -4.30 5.55
C PRO A 771 -22.14 -3.50 4.39
N GLN A 772 -22.79 -2.39 4.07
CA GLN A 772 -22.22 -1.35 3.23
C GLN A 772 -21.14 -0.60 4.02
N THR A 773 -20.03 -0.28 3.36
CA THR A 773 -18.90 0.43 3.97
C THR A 773 -18.76 1.85 3.42
N VAL A 774 -18.66 2.82 4.31
CA VAL A 774 -18.40 4.22 3.96
C VAL A 774 -17.12 4.67 4.66
N HIS A 775 -16.19 5.20 3.86
CA HIS A 775 -14.96 5.81 4.34
C HIS A 775 -15.11 7.33 4.36
N GLN A 776 -14.65 7.96 5.43
CA GLN A 776 -14.65 9.41 5.54
C GLN A 776 -13.29 9.89 6.10
N PRO A 777 -12.45 10.52 5.26
CA PRO A 777 -11.26 11.19 5.76
C PRO A 777 -11.65 12.39 6.63
N VAL A 778 -11.20 12.41 7.88
CA VAL A 778 -11.49 13.47 8.85
C VAL A 778 -10.17 14.11 9.30
N LEU A 779 -10.04 15.40 9.04
CA LEU A 779 -8.92 16.26 9.42
C LEU A 779 -9.44 17.54 10.10
N CYS A 780 -8.56 18.49 10.41
CA CYS A 780 -9.02 19.82 10.81
C CYS A 780 -9.88 20.43 9.71
N MET A 781 -11.10 20.86 10.06
CA MET A 781 -12.02 21.47 9.11
C MET A 781 -11.73 22.96 8.86
N HIS A 782 -10.75 23.54 9.57
CA HIS A 782 -10.46 24.99 9.55
C HIS A 782 -11.75 25.82 9.68
N CYS A 783 -12.50 25.54 10.75
CA CYS A 783 -13.78 26.16 11.08
C CYS A 783 -13.64 27.67 11.23
N GLU A 784 -14.43 28.48 10.51
CA GLU A 784 -14.38 29.95 10.67
C GLU A 784 -14.84 30.36 12.08
N ASN A 785 -15.92 29.76 12.55
CA ASN A 785 -16.35 29.85 13.95
C ASN A 785 -15.67 28.75 14.77
N ALA A 786 -14.34 28.81 14.94
CA ALA A 786 -13.58 27.75 15.60
C ALA A 786 -13.78 27.72 17.13
N PRO A 787 -14.48 26.70 17.69
CA PRO A 787 -14.63 26.59 19.14
C PRO A 787 -13.30 26.29 19.85
N CYS A 788 -12.34 25.70 19.12
CA CYS A 788 -11.04 25.34 19.65
C CYS A 788 -10.10 26.53 19.88
N GLU A 789 -10.39 27.72 19.31
CA GLU A 789 -9.60 28.93 19.51
C GLU A 789 -9.96 29.66 20.80
N LEU A 790 -11.26 29.90 21.01
CA LEU A 790 -11.78 30.65 22.15
C LEU A 790 -11.39 30.06 23.52
N VAL A 791 -11.10 28.76 23.56
CA VAL A 791 -10.70 28.04 24.79
C VAL A 791 -9.19 28.01 25.02
N CYS A 792 -8.38 28.60 24.14
CA CYS A 792 -6.94 28.64 24.32
C CYS A 792 -6.52 29.85 25.18
N PRO A 793 -6.10 29.65 26.45
CA PRO A 793 -5.82 30.77 27.36
C PRO A 793 -4.58 31.59 27.00
N VAL A 794 -3.79 31.14 26.00
CA VAL A 794 -2.52 31.74 25.62
C VAL A 794 -2.47 32.19 24.16
N GLY A 795 -3.59 32.09 23.42
CA GLY A 795 -3.65 32.47 22.01
C GLY A 795 -2.69 31.65 21.12
N ALA A 796 -2.50 30.35 21.43
CA ALA A 796 -1.67 29.45 20.63
C ALA A 796 -2.41 28.95 19.37
N THR A 797 -3.70 29.22 19.25
CA THR A 797 -4.47 28.95 18.04
C THR A 797 -5.38 30.13 17.76
N ASN A 798 -5.26 30.69 16.56
CA ASN A 798 -5.94 31.91 16.09
C ASN A 798 -6.23 31.74 14.60
N HIS A 799 -7.12 32.57 14.05
CA HIS A 799 -7.34 32.63 12.60
C HIS A 799 -6.37 33.57 11.88
N SER A 800 -5.93 33.15 10.70
CA SER A 800 -5.25 34.01 9.73
C SER A 800 -6.25 34.82 8.89
N ALA A 801 -5.76 35.86 8.23
CA ALA A 801 -6.55 36.66 7.28
C ALA A 801 -6.97 35.88 6.02
N GLU A 802 -6.41 34.67 5.80
CA GLU A 802 -6.77 33.78 4.69
C GLU A 802 -7.81 32.71 5.10
N GLY A 803 -8.28 32.78 6.35
CA GLY A 803 -9.24 31.85 6.94
C GLY A 803 -8.63 30.50 7.34
N LEU A 804 -7.31 30.45 7.57
CA LEU A 804 -6.68 29.29 8.17
C LEU A 804 -6.81 29.38 9.70
N ASN A 805 -7.25 28.30 10.32
CA ASN A 805 -7.00 28.10 11.74
C ASN A 805 -5.50 27.80 11.94
N ASP A 806 -4.76 28.67 12.60
CA ASP A 806 -3.32 28.51 12.83
C ASP A 806 -3.07 27.81 14.16
N MET A 807 -2.09 26.90 14.20
CA MET A 807 -1.61 26.28 15.43
C MET A 807 -0.16 26.65 15.64
N VAL A 808 0.08 27.55 16.58
CA VAL A 808 1.40 28.09 16.91
C VAL A 808 2.02 27.22 18.01
N TYR A 809 2.82 26.24 17.58
CA TYR A 809 3.33 25.16 18.44
C TYR A 809 4.11 25.66 19.66
N ASN A 810 4.98 26.65 19.49
CA ASN A 810 5.82 27.21 20.56
C ASN A 810 5.04 28.00 21.62
N ARG A 811 3.82 28.47 21.30
CA ARG A 811 2.95 29.19 22.24
C ARG A 811 2.10 28.24 23.08
N CYS A 812 1.89 27.00 22.62
CA CYS A 812 1.07 26.03 23.32
C CYS A 812 1.66 25.68 24.70
N VAL A 813 0.84 25.80 25.75
CA VAL A 813 1.23 25.42 27.12
C VAL A 813 0.67 24.07 27.57
N GLY A 814 -0.05 23.36 26.68
CA GLY A 814 -0.49 21.99 26.91
C GLY A 814 -1.73 21.80 27.77
N THR A 815 -2.63 22.79 27.84
CA THR A 815 -3.90 22.66 28.59
C THR A 815 -4.86 21.62 28.00
N ARG A 816 -4.74 21.33 26.71
CA ARG A 816 -5.56 20.37 25.93
C ARG A 816 -7.03 20.72 25.73
N TYR A 817 -7.53 21.83 26.29
CA TYR A 817 -8.94 22.23 26.15
C TYR A 817 -9.34 22.41 24.66
N CYS A 818 -8.45 22.89 23.80
CA CYS A 818 -8.73 22.99 22.36
C CYS A 818 -9.12 21.66 21.70
N SER A 819 -8.66 20.51 22.20
CA SER A 819 -9.12 19.19 21.72
C SER A 819 -10.52 18.87 22.25
N ASN A 820 -10.78 19.11 23.53
CA ASN A 820 -12.10 18.88 24.15
C ASN A 820 -13.19 19.65 23.41
N ASN A 821 -12.95 20.93 23.09
CA ASN A 821 -13.94 21.79 22.43
C ASN A 821 -14.01 21.59 20.90
N CYS A 822 -13.04 20.90 20.30
CA CYS A 822 -13.12 20.54 18.89
C CYS A 822 -14.15 19.42 18.70
N PRO A 823 -15.26 19.64 17.96
CA PRO A 823 -16.30 18.63 17.83
C PRO A 823 -15.80 17.39 17.04
N TYR A 824 -14.81 17.58 16.17
CA TYR A 824 -14.24 16.52 15.33
C TYR A 824 -13.13 15.72 16.03
N LYS A 825 -12.62 16.18 17.18
CA LYS A 825 -11.48 15.56 17.89
C LYS A 825 -10.28 15.30 16.95
N VAL A 826 -9.85 16.33 16.24
CA VAL A 826 -8.73 16.29 15.25
C VAL A 826 -7.50 17.08 15.70
N ARG A 827 -7.51 17.53 16.95
CA ARG A 827 -6.35 18.10 17.64
C ARG A 827 -5.61 16.93 18.30
N ARG A 828 -4.32 16.76 18.01
CA ARG A 828 -3.48 15.66 18.50
C ARG A 828 -2.43 16.17 19.47
N PHE A 829 -2.28 15.52 20.61
CA PHE A 829 -1.43 16.05 21.68
C PHE A 829 -0.18 15.21 21.86
N ASN A 830 0.99 15.86 21.89
CA ASN A 830 2.23 15.19 22.28
C ASN A 830 2.24 14.91 23.80
N PHE A 831 1.61 13.82 24.23
CA PHE A 831 1.58 13.43 25.65
C PHE A 831 2.98 13.17 26.20
N LEU A 832 3.83 12.55 25.39
CA LEU A 832 5.23 12.23 25.71
C LEU A 832 6.15 12.91 24.69
N GLN A 833 7.47 12.71 24.87
CA GLN A 833 8.44 13.10 23.86
C GLN A 833 8.46 12.04 22.75
N TYR A 834 7.55 12.15 21.79
CA TYR A 834 7.43 11.18 20.69
C TYR A 834 8.46 11.39 19.58
N SER A 835 8.89 12.63 19.31
CA SER A 835 9.93 12.90 18.33
C SER A 835 11.32 12.49 18.85
N ASP A 836 12.05 11.69 18.08
CA ASP A 836 13.46 11.33 18.37
C ASP A 836 14.41 12.42 17.88
N PHE A 837 14.96 13.22 18.79
CA PHE A 837 15.95 14.27 18.50
C PHE A 837 17.40 13.77 18.53
N THR A 838 17.63 12.52 18.89
CA THR A 838 18.96 11.95 19.16
C THR A 838 19.53 11.19 17.97
N ALA A 839 18.73 10.40 17.25
CA ALA A 839 19.17 9.67 16.08
C ALA A 839 19.62 10.64 14.96
N PRO A 840 20.89 10.61 14.51
CA PRO A 840 21.37 11.52 13.47
C PRO A 840 20.69 11.33 12.11
N SER A 841 20.44 10.08 11.69
CA SER A 841 19.82 9.78 10.39
C SER A 841 18.40 10.36 10.27
N LEU A 842 17.60 10.26 11.34
CA LEU A 842 16.23 10.79 11.38
C LEU A 842 16.16 12.33 11.36
N LYS A 843 17.28 13.04 11.57
CA LYS A 843 17.32 14.50 11.40
C LYS A 843 17.20 14.89 9.92
N LEU A 844 17.77 14.07 9.03
CA LEU A 844 17.78 14.28 7.58
C LEU A 844 16.39 14.04 6.97
N LEU A 845 15.59 13.16 7.56
CA LEU A 845 14.22 12.87 7.12
C LEU A 845 13.29 14.10 7.20
N ARG A 846 13.50 14.97 8.17
CA ARG A 846 12.52 15.99 8.54
C ARG A 846 12.39 17.07 7.46
N ASN A 847 11.16 17.44 7.15
CA ASN A 847 10.87 18.63 6.35
C ASN A 847 11.43 19.86 7.08
N PRO A 848 12.37 20.62 6.47
CA PRO A 848 13.01 21.76 7.13
C PRO A 848 12.05 22.93 7.35
N ASN A 849 10.92 22.96 6.63
CA ASN A 849 9.94 24.04 6.67
C ASN A 849 8.82 23.81 7.69
N VAL A 850 8.86 22.70 8.43
CA VAL A 850 7.86 22.36 9.45
C VAL A 850 8.53 22.13 10.80
N THR A 851 8.07 22.84 11.83
CA THR A 851 8.57 22.66 13.21
C THR A 851 8.46 21.20 13.63
N VAL A 852 9.52 20.62 14.20
CA VAL A 852 9.44 19.32 14.87
C VAL A 852 9.01 19.55 16.31
N ARG A 853 7.87 18.98 16.72
CA ARG A 853 7.29 19.27 18.03
C ARG A 853 7.95 18.45 19.13
N SER A 854 7.98 19.06 20.32
CA SER A 854 8.37 18.41 21.58
C SER A 854 7.10 18.03 22.36
N ARG A 855 7.29 17.38 23.51
CA ARG A 855 6.21 17.04 24.44
C ARG A 855 5.39 18.27 24.88
N GLY A 856 4.13 18.04 25.22
CA GLY A 856 3.26 19.04 25.83
C GLY A 856 2.63 20.04 24.85
N VAL A 857 2.70 19.76 23.54
CA VAL A 857 2.21 20.64 22.47
C VAL A 857 1.09 19.97 21.69
N MET A 858 0.05 20.74 21.38
CA MET A 858 -1.04 20.32 20.49
C MET A 858 -0.67 20.51 19.02
N GLU A 859 -1.14 19.60 18.19
CA GLU A 859 -0.98 19.60 16.75
C GLU A 859 -2.33 19.43 16.06
N LYS A 860 -2.37 19.73 14.77
CA LYS A 860 -3.53 19.49 13.88
C LYS A 860 -3.10 19.61 12.44
N CYS A 861 -3.93 19.15 11.51
CA CYS A 861 -3.81 19.54 10.11
C CYS A 861 -3.80 21.06 9.96
N THR A 862 -2.85 21.58 9.17
CA THR A 862 -2.64 23.02 8.89
C THR A 862 -2.94 23.38 7.43
N TYR A 863 -3.60 22.50 6.68
CA TYR A 863 -3.66 22.55 5.21
C TYR A 863 -2.28 22.65 4.54
N CYS A 864 -1.25 22.03 5.15
CA CYS A 864 0.12 22.12 4.67
C CYS A 864 0.58 23.58 4.47
N MET A 865 0.37 24.42 5.50
CA MET A 865 0.70 25.85 5.50
C MET A 865 2.10 26.17 4.95
N GLN A 866 3.08 25.30 5.15
CA GLN A 866 4.42 25.43 4.58
C GLN A 866 4.42 25.50 3.04
N ARG A 867 3.53 24.75 2.38
CA ARG A 867 3.34 24.78 0.91
C ARG A 867 2.58 26.02 0.47
N ILE A 868 1.55 26.42 1.24
CA ILE A 868 0.81 27.66 1.02
C ILE A 868 1.76 28.86 1.06
N ASN A 869 2.56 28.95 2.12
CA ASN A 869 3.52 30.05 2.29
C ASN A 869 4.59 30.04 1.21
N ALA A 870 5.12 28.88 0.80
CA ALA A 870 6.10 28.80 -0.28
C ALA A 870 5.53 29.35 -1.61
N ALA A 871 4.33 28.91 -2.00
CA ALA A 871 3.67 29.38 -3.21
C ALA A 871 3.29 30.87 -3.12
N ARG A 872 2.79 31.31 -1.96
CA ARG A 872 2.46 32.73 -1.73
C ARG A 872 3.69 33.62 -1.85
N ILE A 873 4.81 33.26 -1.23
CA ILE A 873 6.07 34.01 -1.32
C ILE A 873 6.58 34.03 -2.77
N ALA A 874 6.43 32.94 -3.53
CA ALA A 874 6.81 32.90 -4.93
C ALA A 874 5.92 33.82 -5.79
N ALA A 875 4.60 33.74 -5.62
CA ALA A 875 3.64 34.57 -6.33
C ALA A 875 3.80 36.07 -6.02
N GLU A 876 4.06 36.44 -4.75
CA GLU A 876 4.36 37.81 -4.33
C GLU A 876 5.65 38.34 -4.99
N LYS A 877 6.70 37.50 -5.12
CA LYS A 877 7.95 37.88 -5.82
C LYS A 877 7.75 38.12 -7.31
N ASP A 878 6.83 37.36 -7.91
CA ASP A 878 6.48 37.44 -9.32
C ASP A 878 5.38 38.49 -9.61
N ASP A 879 4.92 39.23 -8.59
CA ASP A 879 3.80 40.18 -8.65
C ASP A 879 2.53 39.60 -9.30
N ARG A 880 2.17 38.37 -8.89
CA ARG A 880 1.01 37.65 -9.42
C ARG A 880 0.20 36.99 -8.31
N GLN A 881 -1.01 36.56 -8.66
CA GLN A 881 -1.81 35.69 -7.81
C GLN A 881 -1.37 34.23 -7.93
N ILE A 882 -1.65 33.45 -6.90
CA ILE A 882 -1.49 31.99 -6.87
C ILE A 882 -2.58 31.39 -7.76
N ARG A 883 -2.18 30.47 -8.64
CA ARG A 883 -3.09 29.81 -9.59
C ARG A 883 -3.70 28.54 -8.98
N ASP A 884 -4.87 28.14 -9.45
CA ASP A 884 -5.41 26.82 -9.09
C ASP A 884 -4.43 25.70 -9.50
N GLY A 885 -4.27 24.70 -8.64
CA GLY A 885 -3.31 23.61 -8.82
C GLY A 885 -1.85 23.95 -8.50
N GLU A 886 -1.47 25.22 -8.29
CA GLU A 886 -0.09 25.58 -7.89
C GLU A 886 0.25 25.09 -6.47
N ILE A 887 -0.75 24.99 -5.60
CA ILE A 887 -0.61 24.39 -4.27
C ILE A 887 -1.33 23.04 -4.26
N ALA A 888 -0.56 21.96 -4.12
CA ALA A 888 -1.07 20.65 -3.78
C ALA A 888 -0.67 20.29 -2.34
N THR A 889 -1.66 20.14 -1.45
CA THR A 889 -1.41 19.62 -0.10
C THR A 889 -0.91 18.17 -0.17
N ALA A 890 -0.12 17.72 0.82
CA ALA A 890 0.45 16.37 0.79
C ALA A 890 -0.61 15.26 0.71
N CYS A 891 -1.76 15.44 1.39
CA CYS A 891 -2.87 14.49 1.33
C CYS A 891 -3.57 14.48 -0.04
N GLN A 892 -3.63 15.61 -0.75
CA GLN A 892 -4.15 15.71 -2.13
C GLN A 892 -3.17 15.10 -3.14
N ALA A 893 -1.90 15.47 -3.08
CA ALA A 893 -0.88 15.01 -4.03
C ALA A 893 -0.75 13.48 -4.01
N ALA A 894 -0.66 12.90 -2.81
CA ALA A 894 -0.50 11.46 -2.66
C ALA A 894 -1.78 10.65 -2.94
N CYS A 895 -2.97 11.26 -3.00
CA CYS A 895 -4.22 10.52 -3.13
C CYS A 895 -4.37 9.89 -4.53
N PRO A 896 -4.36 8.55 -4.65
CA PRO A 896 -4.43 7.88 -5.95
C PRO A 896 -5.75 8.13 -6.67
N SER A 897 -6.87 8.28 -5.95
CA SER A 897 -8.18 8.57 -6.53
C SER A 897 -8.50 10.06 -6.69
N GLN A 898 -7.61 10.97 -6.27
CA GLN A 898 -7.85 12.42 -6.22
C GLN A 898 -9.17 12.78 -5.53
N ALA A 899 -9.46 12.11 -4.42
CA ALA A 899 -10.64 12.40 -3.61
C ALA A 899 -10.53 13.75 -2.90
N ILE A 900 -9.33 14.21 -2.57
CA ILE A 900 -9.09 15.46 -1.83
C ILE A 900 -8.72 16.56 -2.82
N VAL A 901 -9.45 17.67 -2.81
CA VAL A 901 -9.15 18.87 -3.60
C VAL A 901 -9.06 20.08 -2.68
N PHE A 902 -7.93 20.77 -2.72
CA PHE A 902 -7.67 21.99 -1.97
C PHE A 902 -7.44 23.15 -2.94
N GLY A 903 -7.84 24.36 -2.53
CA GLY A 903 -7.63 25.56 -3.33
C GLY A 903 -8.26 26.81 -2.71
N ASN A 904 -8.26 27.90 -3.48
CA ASN A 904 -8.86 29.17 -3.09
C ASN A 904 -10.38 29.16 -3.38
N ILE A 905 -11.22 29.21 -2.34
CA ILE A 905 -12.68 29.20 -2.47
C ILE A 905 -13.26 30.56 -2.90
N ASN A 906 -12.46 31.63 -2.85
CA ASN A 906 -12.85 32.93 -3.39
C ASN A 906 -12.67 33.02 -4.90
N ASP A 907 -11.84 32.14 -5.47
CA ASP A 907 -11.71 32.01 -6.93
C ASP A 907 -12.87 31.13 -7.43
N PRO A 908 -13.86 31.68 -8.14
CA PRO A 908 -15.02 30.93 -8.61
C PRO A 908 -14.65 29.85 -9.64
N ASP A 909 -13.54 30.03 -10.35
CA ASP A 909 -13.07 29.12 -11.40
C ASP A 909 -12.18 28.00 -10.83
N SER A 910 -11.85 28.04 -9.54
CA SER A 910 -11.04 26.99 -8.91
C SER A 910 -11.79 25.67 -8.84
N ARG A 911 -11.04 24.57 -8.90
CA ARG A 911 -11.60 23.22 -8.75
C ARG A 911 -12.34 23.04 -7.43
N VAL A 912 -11.87 23.63 -6.34
CA VAL A 912 -12.51 23.49 -5.02
C VAL A 912 -13.85 24.25 -4.96
N SER A 913 -13.94 25.44 -5.55
CA SER A 913 -15.18 26.21 -5.61
C SER A 913 -16.25 25.47 -6.41
N THR A 914 -15.87 24.92 -7.57
CA THR A 914 -16.75 24.08 -8.40
C THR A 914 -17.29 22.89 -7.61
N LEU A 915 -16.42 22.15 -6.90
CA LEU A 915 -16.87 21.01 -6.10
C LEU A 915 -17.75 21.42 -4.91
N LYS A 916 -17.48 22.56 -4.27
CA LYS A 916 -18.31 23.07 -3.18
C LYS A 916 -19.71 23.49 -3.63
N ALA A 917 -19.87 23.86 -4.89
CA ALA A 917 -21.15 24.22 -5.49
C ALA A 917 -22.01 22.99 -5.88
N GLU A 918 -21.44 21.79 -5.93
CA GLU A 918 -22.19 20.57 -6.26
C GLU A 918 -23.30 20.28 -5.24
N SER A 919 -24.43 19.75 -5.71
CA SER A 919 -25.58 19.45 -4.83
C SER A 919 -25.31 18.32 -3.82
N LEU A 920 -24.27 17.52 -4.06
CA LEU A 920 -23.76 16.50 -3.12
C LEU A 920 -22.92 17.10 -1.98
N ASN A 921 -22.50 18.37 -2.09
CA ASN A 921 -21.59 19.00 -1.13
C ASN A 921 -22.31 19.29 0.19
N TYR A 922 -21.68 18.90 1.31
CA TYR A 922 -22.18 19.15 2.66
C TYR A 922 -21.04 19.42 3.65
N GLY A 923 -21.34 20.18 4.70
CA GLY A 923 -20.45 20.36 5.86
C GLY A 923 -20.73 19.33 6.94
N LEU A 924 -19.69 18.93 7.68
CA LEU A 924 -19.83 18.01 8.81
C LEU A 924 -20.28 18.77 10.07
N LEU A 925 -21.32 18.30 10.77
CA LEU A 925 -21.84 18.90 12.03
C LEU A 925 -22.19 20.39 11.90
N THR A 926 -22.81 20.77 10.77
CA THR A 926 -23.17 22.16 10.45
C THR A 926 -24.17 22.77 11.43
N GLY A 927 -24.98 21.96 12.13
CA GLY A 927 -25.89 22.42 13.17
C GLY A 927 -25.19 23.09 14.35
N LEU A 928 -23.89 22.84 14.56
CA LEU A 928 -23.06 23.54 15.55
C LEU A 928 -22.60 24.94 15.10
N ASN A 929 -22.95 25.34 13.86
CA ASN A 929 -22.57 26.62 13.25
C ASN A 929 -21.05 26.88 13.24
N THR A 930 -20.22 25.83 13.12
CA THR A 930 -18.76 25.98 13.11
C THR A 930 -18.22 26.51 11.78
N ARG A 931 -19.03 26.54 10.70
CA ARG A 931 -18.63 26.97 9.35
C ARG A 931 -17.36 26.28 8.86
N PRO A 932 -17.39 24.95 8.64
CA PRO A 932 -16.21 24.20 8.24
C PRO A 932 -15.77 24.57 6.81
N ARG A 933 -14.49 24.86 6.63
CA ARG A 933 -13.88 25.09 5.31
C ARG A 933 -13.57 23.81 4.54
N THR A 934 -13.39 22.69 5.24
CA THR A 934 -13.46 21.36 4.62
C THR A 934 -14.92 20.94 4.50
N THR A 935 -15.35 20.61 3.29
CA THR A 935 -16.67 20.00 3.02
C THR A 935 -16.50 18.68 2.27
N TYR A 936 -17.58 17.94 2.13
CA TYR A 936 -17.60 16.60 1.57
C TYR A 936 -18.62 16.50 0.46
N LEU A 937 -18.30 15.79 -0.63
CA LEU A 937 -19.34 15.26 -1.52
C LEU A 937 -19.82 13.92 -0.96
N ALA A 938 -21.13 13.74 -0.85
CA ALA A 938 -21.72 12.47 -0.39
C ALA A 938 -21.34 11.30 -1.30
N LYS A 939 -21.25 10.11 -0.71
CA LYS A 939 -20.97 8.87 -1.45
C LYS A 939 -22.24 8.43 -2.20
N LEU A 940 -22.08 8.00 -3.44
CA LEU A 940 -23.15 7.37 -4.19
C LEU A 940 -22.85 5.88 -4.38
N ARG A 941 -23.91 5.09 -4.54
CA ARG A 941 -23.86 3.74 -5.09
C ARG A 941 -24.62 3.72 -6.41
N ASN A 942 -24.16 2.91 -7.35
CA ASN A 942 -24.89 2.59 -8.58
C ASN A 942 -25.44 1.16 -8.51
N PRO A 943 -26.44 0.89 -7.67
CA PRO A 943 -26.97 -0.45 -7.58
C PRO A 943 -27.75 -0.83 -8.85
N ASN A 944 -27.56 -2.06 -9.33
CA ASN A 944 -28.46 -2.71 -10.26
C ASN A 944 -29.87 -2.90 -9.67
N ALA A 945 -30.89 -2.44 -10.40
CA ALA A 945 -32.29 -2.50 -10.00
C ALA A 945 -32.80 -3.94 -9.81
N GLU A 946 -32.31 -4.91 -10.60
CA GLU A 946 -32.72 -6.32 -10.49
C GLU A 946 -32.29 -6.97 -9.15
N ILE A 947 -31.34 -6.35 -8.45
CA ILE A 947 -30.83 -6.84 -7.16
C ILE A 947 -31.47 -6.09 -5.97
N GLU A 948 -31.77 -4.80 -6.11
CA GLU A 948 -32.39 -3.99 -5.03
C GLU A 948 -33.93 -4.02 -5.02
N SER A 949 -34.60 -4.44 -6.10
CA SER A 949 -36.07 -4.54 -6.14
C SER A 949 -36.66 -5.72 -5.36
N GLU A 950 -35.82 -6.43 -4.60
CA GLU A 950 -36.14 -7.56 -3.72
C GLU A 950 -35.71 -7.25 -2.28
#